data_AF-A0A4Q1ANY5-F1
#
_entry.id   AF-A0A4Q1ANY5-F1
#
_cell.length_a   1.000
_cell.length_b   1.000
_cell.length_c   1.000
_cell.angle_alpha   90.00
_cell.angle_beta   90.00
_cell.angle_gamma   90.00
#
_symmetry.space_group_name_H-M   'P 1'
#
loop_
_entity.id
_entity.type
_entity.pdbx_description
1 polymer ?
#
loop_
_entity_poly.entity_id
_entity_poly.type
_entity_poly.pdbx_seq_one_letter_code
_entity_poly.pdbx_strand_id
1 'polypeptide(L)'
;MNYLKVLGSSGSKTKFSGTTSFQVYKDIVIDAGNILNVLGNNALDINHIFLTHSHADHITDLPFIIDNFFEQRRTPLRIYASKQTISSLKNHTFNNEVWPDFSKIKLLDSEEYSLIFIEINVDEPIYLDPLKITPIEANHINGSFGFMIEKENSNGYIISGDTHKNAKIWEYINKNENITALLIECSFPSNLGKLAKDSKHLTAKYLAEDIEENLKRDDLQIFIYHLKSSHYEEIKQEIIDRKLFRNGGKILEDEDVIHFDLRVTESNMISKDKFDKILAINLELSSELDKDKLFEMILTLTKELTHCEGGTLYIVSKDKKYLDFKVVQNTPLNINMGGTKDNITWNSLPLYLEDGSENKQMVAVVSALEKRIINISDVYNETAYNFEGTKKFDKSTGYHSQTMLVIPLINHEQDVIGVLQLINKTKTINHVIPFTIDDEKIIKAFSSQAAMALTNSLLINSLEEFLNAFVETIAHAIDAKSTHTRNHIGKVAKIASYLAQAIDSDETIYKDVKYSSNEFRQIELAAWMHDIGKISMPESIIDKATKLQSMLDRIEIIKERFEVIKRDYEISYLKNEISKDEYKKRVQELEENEIFVEKVNIGGEFMRDEDLERIKEVSKLTYKRDKETIPLLNEDEVANLSIRKGTLTEEEKDIMNSHAQLTLDMLSALPFPKKYNRVLNIASNHHEKLNGKGYPRGLDEKVLTLEDKIMILADIFEALTASDRPYKEGKKLSEVFKILSFMVKDKEIDGELLKFFHEHEVLKKYSDEELKEFQKDKSEVTI
;
A
#
# COMPACT_ATOMS: atom_id res chain seq x y z
N MET A 1 -9.45 -26.55 -37.58
CA MET A 1 -9.41 -26.98 -36.16
C MET A 1 -8.78 -28.37 -36.10
N ASN A 2 -7.63 -28.53 -35.42
CA ASN A 2 -6.91 -29.82 -35.26
C ASN A 2 -6.95 -30.30 -33.79
N TYR A 3 -8.01 -29.93 -33.08
CA TYR A 3 -8.17 -30.23 -31.67
C TYR A 3 -9.64 -30.51 -31.39
N LEU A 4 -9.90 -31.22 -30.31
CA LEU A 4 -11.24 -31.37 -29.73
C LEU A 4 -11.38 -30.37 -28.59
N LYS A 5 -12.49 -29.64 -28.55
CA LYS A 5 -12.83 -28.77 -27.41
C LYS A 5 -13.95 -29.42 -26.60
N VAL A 6 -13.71 -29.58 -25.30
CA VAL A 6 -14.69 -30.10 -24.35
C VAL A 6 -15.64 -28.96 -24.00
N LEU A 7 -16.91 -29.08 -24.40
CA LEU A 7 -17.94 -28.09 -24.08
C LEU A 7 -18.65 -28.45 -22.77
N GLY A 8 -18.81 -29.75 -22.50
CA GLY A 8 -19.22 -30.25 -21.20
C GLY A 8 -18.73 -31.68 -21.00
N SER A 9 -18.26 -32.00 -19.80
CA SER A 9 -17.73 -33.33 -19.48
C SER A 9 -18.39 -34.03 -18.30
N SER A 10 -19.38 -33.42 -17.63
CA SER A 10 -19.96 -34.00 -16.41
C SER A 10 -21.19 -34.87 -16.68
N GLY A 11 -21.39 -35.89 -15.86
CA GLY A 11 -22.66 -36.65 -15.81
C GLY A 11 -23.71 -35.99 -14.90
N SER A 12 -23.53 -34.72 -14.57
CA SER A 12 -24.43 -33.93 -13.73
C SER A 12 -24.36 -32.46 -14.13
N LYS A 13 -25.53 -31.80 -14.20
CA LYS A 13 -25.59 -30.35 -14.40
C LYS A 13 -25.44 -29.64 -13.06
N THR A 14 -24.39 -28.85 -12.89
CA THR A 14 -24.17 -28.01 -11.69
C THR A 14 -23.93 -26.56 -12.10
N LYS A 15 -23.69 -25.67 -11.11
CA LYS A 15 -23.34 -24.27 -11.38
C LYS A 15 -22.01 -24.12 -12.14
N PHE A 16 -21.08 -25.06 -11.96
CA PHE A 16 -19.71 -24.96 -12.45
C PHE A 16 -19.33 -26.10 -13.40
N SER A 17 -20.26 -26.99 -13.72
CA SER A 17 -20.04 -28.12 -14.62
C SER A 17 -21.26 -28.35 -15.51
N GLY A 18 -20.99 -28.41 -16.81
CA GLY A 18 -21.92 -28.72 -17.87
C GLY A 18 -21.98 -30.21 -18.19
N THR A 19 -23.09 -30.61 -18.79
CA THR A 19 -23.29 -31.99 -19.23
C THR A 19 -22.70 -32.24 -20.62
N THR A 20 -22.50 -33.51 -20.96
CA THR A 20 -21.73 -33.99 -22.11
C THR A 20 -21.97 -33.22 -23.42
N SER A 21 -20.90 -32.64 -23.96
CA SER A 21 -20.84 -32.12 -25.33
C SER A 21 -19.40 -31.86 -25.76
N PHE A 22 -19.06 -32.18 -27.00
CA PHE A 22 -17.70 -32.06 -27.54
C PHE A 22 -17.71 -31.42 -28.92
N GLN A 23 -16.99 -30.31 -29.09
CA GLN A 23 -16.79 -29.69 -30.41
C GLN A 23 -15.61 -30.38 -31.11
N VAL A 24 -15.91 -31.15 -32.15
CA VAL A 24 -14.92 -31.92 -32.93
C VAL A 24 -14.46 -31.17 -34.18
N TYR A 25 -15.26 -30.22 -34.65
CA TYR A 25 -14.91 -29.28 -35.71
C TYR A 25 -15.62 -27.94 -35.52
N LYS A 26 -15.28 -26.94 -36.34
CA LYS A 26 -15.82 -25.57 -36.20
C LYS A 26 -17.34 -25.56 -36.07
N ASP A 27 -18.03 -26.35 -36.89
CA ASP A 27 -19.49 -26.42 -36.98
C ASP A 27 -20.08 -27.80 -36.61
N ILE A 28 -19.27 -28.70 -36.03
CA ILE A 28 -19.65 -30.09 -35.72
C ILE A 28 -19.44 -30.37 -34.22
N VAL A 29 -20.50 -30.85 -33.56
CA VAL A 29 -20.49 -31.23 -32.14
C VAL A 29 -21.01 -32.65 -31.96
N ILE A 30 -20.44 -33.39 -31.01
CA ILE A 30 -20.99 -34.64 -30.47
C ILE A 30 -21.72 -34.32 -29.16
N ASP A 31 -22.99 -34.70 -29.08
CA ASP A 31 -23.95 -34.33 -28.02
C ASP A 31 -24.18 -32.82 -27.84
N ALA A 32 -25.21 -32.47 -27.09
CA ALA A 32 -25.71 -31.11 -26.91
C ALA A 32 -26.12 -30.82 -25.46
N GLY A 33 -25.27 -31.21 -24.50
CA GLY A 33 -25.50 -30.94 -23.08
C GLY A 33 -25.15 -29.52 -22.61
N ASN A 34 -24.06 -28.93 -23.11
CA ASN A 34 -23.50 -27.66 -22.61
C ASN A 34 -22.83 -26.80 -23.71
N ILE A 35 -23.43 -26.73 -24.89
CA ILE A 35 -22.91 -25.96 -26.02
C ILE A 35 -22.98 -24.45 -25.74
N LEU A 36 -24.10 -23.97 -25.18
CA LEU A 36 -24.39 -22.53 -25.07
C LEU A 36 -23.48 -21.83 -24.06
N ASN A 37 -23.22 -22.47 -22.92
CA ASN A 37 -22.42 -21.87 -21.86
C ASN A 37 -20.96 -21.64 -22.29
N VAL A 38 -20.39 -22.56 -23.05
CA VAL A 38 -18.98 -22.50 -23.47
C VAL A 38 -18.78 -21.73 -24.78
N LEU A 39 -19.69 -21.86 -25.75
CA LEU A 39 -19.53 -21.18 -27.05
C LEU A 39 -20.19 -19.80 -27.11
N GLY A 40 -21.17 -19.51 -26.24
CA GLY A 40 -21.93 -18.26 -26.29
C GLY A 40 -22.50 -18.01 -27.69
N ASN A 41 -22.25 -16.82 -28.25
CA ASN A 41 -22.70 -16.46 -29.59
C ASN A 41 -22.09 -17.29 -30.72
N ASN A 42 -20.92 -17.92 -30.51
CA ASN A 42 -20.30 -18.79 -31.50
C ASN A 42 -21.08 -20.10 -31.70
N ALA A 43 -22.04 -20.42 -30.83
CA ALA A 43 -22.94 -21.55 -31.04
C ALA A 43 -23.80 -21.42 -32.31
N LEU A 44 -23.95 -20.21 -32.86
CA LEU A 44 -24.56 -19.97 -34.17
C LEU A 44 -23.88 -20.77 -35.30
N ASP A 45 -22.55 -20.90 -35.24
CA ASP A 45 -21.75 -21.57 -36.28
C ASP A 45 -21.96 -23.10 -36.29
N ILE A 46 -22.55 -23.69 -35.24
CA ILE A 46 -22.80 -25.13 -35.16
C ILE A 46 -23.94 -25.52 -36.08
N ASN A 47 -23.66 -26.34 -37.10
CA ASN A 47 -24.63 -26.80 -38.09
C ASN A 47 -24.92 -28.30 -38.01
N HIS A 48 -24.00 -29.08 -37.43
CA HIS A 48 -24.10 -30.54 -37.36
C HIS A 48 -23.94 -30.98 -35.91
N ILE A 49 -24.95 -31.69 -35.39
CA ILE A 49 -24.89 -32.29 -34.05
C ILE A 49 -25.12 -33.79 -34.21
N PHE A 50 -24.17 -34.59 -33.74
CA PHE A 50 -24.27 -36.04 -33.66
C PHE A 50 -24.64 -36.43 -32.25
N LEU A 51 -25.77 -37.11 -32.06
CA LEU A 51 -26.24 -37.49 -30.74
C LEU A 51 -25.92 -38.95 -30.44
N THR A 52 -25.34 -39.19 -29.26
CA THR A 52 -25.11 -40.53 -28.74
C THR A 52 -26.44 -41.18 -28.39
N HIS A 53 -27.33 -40.47 -27.70
CA HIS A 53 -28.68 -40.93 -27.33
C HIS A 53 -29.59 -39.78 -26.88
N SER A 54 -30.81 -40.09 -26.44
CA SER A 54 -31.86 -39.09 -26.14
C SER A 54 -32.02 -38.70 -24.66
N HIS A 55 -31.07 -39.02 -23.77
CA HIS A 55 -31.17 -38.55 -22.39
C HIS A 55 -30.93 -37.04 -22.29
N ALA A 56 -31.60 -36.40 -21.32
CA ALA A 56 -31.71 -34.96 -21.22
C ALA A 56 -30.33 -34.28 -21.12
N ASP A 57 -29.42 -34.83 -20.33
CA ASP A 57 -28.04 -34.38 -20.15
C ASP A 57 -27.21 -34.35 -21.45
N HIS A 58 -27.61 -35.10 -22.50
CA HIS A 58 -26.97 -35.08 -23.81
C HIS A 58 -27.70 -34.22 -24.85
N ILE A 59 -28.91 -33.71 -24.54
CA ILE A 59 -29.73 -32.94 -25.49
C ILE A 59 -30.25 -31.60 -24.95
N THR A 60 -29.91 -31.24 -23.71
CA THR A 60 -30.54 -30.12 -22.99
C THR A 60 -30.44 -28.80 -23.75
N ASP A 61 -29.31 -28.51 -24.39
CA ASP A 61 -29.09 -27.24 -25.09
C ASP A 61 -29.70 -27.23 -26.49
N LEU A 62 -30.08 -28.38 -27.04
CA LEU A 62 -30.56 -28.51 -28.41
C LEU A 62 -31.78 -27.59 -28.71
N PRO A 63 -32.83 -27.54 -27.87
CA PRO A 63 -33.96 -26.64 -28.10
C PRO A 63 -33.59 -25.15 -28.00
N PHE A 64 -32.67 -24.80 -27.10
CA PHE A 64 -32.24 -23.42 -26.89
C PHE A 64 -31.32 -22.92 -27.99
N ILE A 65 -30.46 -23.77 -28.56
CA ILE A 65 -29.58 -23.39 -29.68
C ILE A 65 -30.42 -22.98 -30.89
N ILE A 66 -31.43 -23.79 -31.24
CA ILE A 66 -32.24 -23.47 -32.42
C ILE A 66 -33.07 -22.21 -32.20
N ASP A 67 -33.66 -22.03 -31.01
CA ASP A 67 -34.50 -20.88 -30.68
C ASP A 67 -33.69 -19.57 -30.59
N ASN A 68 -32.61 -19.55 -29.81
CA ASN A 68 -31.77 -18.35 -29.60
C ASN A 68 -31.20 -17.77 -30.89
N PHE A 69 -30.93 -18.64 -31.87
CA PHE A 69 -30.27 -18.25 -33.11
C PHE A 69 -31.20 -18.28 -34.33
N PHE A 70 -32.48 -18.66 -34.18
CA PHE A 70 -33.40 -18.89 -35.29
C PHE A 70 -33.39 -17.78 -36.35
N GLU A 71 -33.49 -16.52 -35.92
CA GLU A 71 -33.55 -15.35 -36.82
C GLU A 71 -32.26 -15.11 -37.60
N GLN A 72 -31.12 -15.50 -37.01
CA GLN A 72 -29.77 -15.27 -37.54
C GLN A 72 -29.30 -16.43 -38.42
N ARG A 73 -29.86 -17.63 -38.24
CA ARG A 73 -29.46 -18.81 -38.99
C ARG A 73 -29.78 -18.67 -40.48
N ARG A 74 -28.84 -19.11 -41.31
CA ARG A 74 -28.98 -19.21 -42.77
C ARG A 74 -28.86 -20.66 -43.27
N THR A 75 -28.42 -21.56 -42.39
CA THR A 75 -28.23 -22.98 -42.64
C THR A 75 -29.02 -23.80 -41.61
N PRO A 76 -29.67 -24.90 -42.03
CA PRO A 76 -30.38 -25.77 -41.11
C PRO A 76 -29.46 -26.38 -40.06
N LEU A 77 -29.98 -26.55 -38.85
CA LEU A 77 -29.35 -27.40 -37.85
C LEU A 77 -29.67 -28.86 -38.18
N ARG A 78 -28.64 -29.68 -38.40
CA ARG A 78 -28.75 -31.09 -38.77
C ARG A 78 -28.41 -31.98 -37.58
N ILE A 79 -29.35 -32.85 -37.21
CA ILE A 79 -29.21 -33.80 -36.10
C ILE A 79 -29.03 -35.20 -36.64
N TYR A 80 -27.84 -35.76 -36.43
CA TYR A 80 -27.46 -37.11 -36.83
C TYR A 80 -27.64 -38.03 -35.63
N ALA A 81 -28.57 -38.98 -35.70
CA ALA A 81 -28.84 -39.88 -34.59
C ALA A 81 -29.52 -41.18 -35.04
N SER A 82 -29.61 -42.16 -34.14
CA SER A 82 -30.33 -43.40 -34.41
C SER A 82 -31.82 -43.12 -34.64
N LYS A 83 -32.49 -44.05 -35.33
CA LYS A 83 -33.94 -44.00 -35.50
C LYS A 83 -34.69 -43.85 -34.17
N GLN A 84 -34.23 -44.55 -33.13
CA GLN A 84 -34.81 -44.52 -31.80
C GLN A 84 -34.64 -43.13 -31.17
N THR A 85 -33.44 -42.55 -31.20
CA THR A 85 -33.16 -41.21 -30.67
C THR A 85 -33.96 -40.13 -31.42
N ILE A 86 -34.04 -40.20 -32.75
CA ILE A 86 -34.86 -39.28 -33.55
C ILE A 86 -36.35 -39.39 -33.18
N SER A 87 -36.85 -40.62 -33.00
CA SER A 87 -38.24 -40.83 -32.58
C SER A 87 -38.49 -40.23 -31.20
N SER A 88 -37.56 -40.39 -30.25
CA SER A 88 -37.67 -39.77 -28.92
C SER A 88 -37.73 -38.25 -29.01
N LEU A 89 -36.85 -37.62 -29.80
CA LEU A 89 -36.83 -36.17 -29.98
C LEU A 89 -38.12 -35.64 -30.60
N LYS A 90 -38.64 -36.29 -31.64
CA LYS A 90 -39.90 -35.89 -32.29
C LYS A 90 -41.12 -36.05 -31.38
N ASN A 91 -41.14 -37.09 -30.54
CA ASN A 91 -42.29 -37.38 -29.70
C ASN A 91 -42.27 -36.62 -28.37
N HIS A 92 -41.09 -36.30 -27.84
CA HIS A 92 -40.94 -35.84 -26.46
C HIS A 92 -40.17 -34.52 -26.30
N THR A 93 -39.61 -33.95 -27.37
CA THR A 93 -38.88 -32.67 -27.31
C THR A 93 -39.46 -31.66 -28.30
N PHE A 94 -39.37 -31.94 -29.60
CA PHE A 94 -39.84 -31.09 -30.68
C PHE A 94 -41.25 -31.49 -31.12
N ASN A 95 -42.23 -31.30 -30.23
CA ASN A 95 -43.59 -31.82 -30.39
C ASN A 95 -44.69 -30.74 -30.28
N ASN A 96 -44.32 -29.46 -30.17
CA ASN A 96 -45.21 -28.32 -29.88
C ASN A 96 -45.84 -28.31 -28.48
N GLU A 97 -45.45 -29.25 -27.60
CA GLU A 97 -45.88 -29.27 -26.19
C GLU A 97 -44.74 -28.91 -25.26
N VAL A 98 -43.59 -29.58 -25.41
CA VAL A 98 -42.37 -29.30 -24.64
C VAL A 98 -41.59 -28.16 -25.29
N TRP A 99 -41.43 -28.22 -26.61
CA TRP A 99 -40.78 -27.18 -27.41
C TRP A 99 -41.42 -27.08 -28.80
N PRO A 100 -41.42 -25.90 -29.44
CA PRO A 100 -41.87 -25.77 -30.83
C PRO A 100 -41.20 -26.78 -31.75
N ASP A 101 -41.97 -27.40 -32.66
CA ASP A 101 -41.45 -28.37 -33.62
C ASP A 101 -40.75 -27.65 -34.78
N PHE A 102 -39.50 -27.25 -34.56
CA PHE A 102 -38.65 -26.61 -35.55
C PHE A 102 -38.39 -27.47 -36.80
N SER A 103 -38.65 -28.79 -36.74
CA SER A 103 -38.57 -29.64 -37.94
C SER A 103 -39.67 -29.38 -38.96
N LYS A 104 -40.70 -28.61 -38.57
CA LYS A 104 -41.80 -28.13 -39.42
C LYS A 104 -41.73 -26.63 -39.71
N ILE A 105 -40.74 -25.92 -39.17
CA ILE A 105 -40.57 -24.47 -39.34
C ILE A 105 -39.42 -24.23 -40.33
N LYS A 106 -39.67 -23.41 -41.36
CA LYS A 106 -38.65 -23.01 -42.34
C LYS A 106 -37.76 -21.88 -41.81
N LEU A 107 -36.52 -21.82 -42.29
CA LEU A 107 -35.64 -20.68 -42.03
C LEU A 107 -36.20 -19.40 -42.65
N LEU A 108 -35.86 -18.25 -42.06
CA LEU A 108 -36.20 -16.95 -42.64
C LEU A 108 -35.49 -16.83 -44.01
N ASP A 109 -36.27 -16.55 -45.05
CA ASP A 109 -35.81 -16.39 -46.44
C ASP A 109 -35.26 -17.67 -47.11
N SER A 110 -35.65 -18.87 -46.65
CA SER A 110 -35.28 -20.14 -47.29
C SER A 110 -36.44 -21.13 -47.34
N GLU A 111 -36.41 -22.01 -48.35
CA GLU A 111 -37.34 -23.14 -48.47
C GLU A 111 -36.98 -24.33 -47.57
N GLU A 112 -35.78 -24.31 -46.96
CA GLU A 112 -35.31 -25.36 -46.06
C GLU A 112 -35.89 -25.24 -44.66
N TYR A 113 -36.17 -26.40 -44.03
CA TYR A 113 -36.57 -26.46 -42.62
C TYR A 113 -35.39 -26.10 -41.72
N SER A 114 -35.68 -25.41 -40.61
CA SER A 114 -34.69 -24.95 -39.64
C SER A 114 -34.00 -26.10 -38.87
N LEU A 115 -34.71 -27.22 -38.68
CA LEU A 115 -34.19 -28.45 -38.08
C LEU A 115 -34.37 -29.65 -39.00
N ILE A 116 -33.31 -30.40 -39.25
CA ILE A 116 -33.34 -31.60 -40.10
C ILE A 116 -32.79 -32.79 -39.31
N PHE A 117 -33.58 -33.86 -39.21
CA PHE A 117 -33.14 -35.13 -38.62
C PHE A 117 -32.60 -36.07 -39.70
N ILE A 118 -31.41 -36.61 -39.46
CA ILE A 118 -30.72 -37.54 -40.36
C ILE A 118 -30.51 -38.85 -39.59
N GLU A 119 -31.20 -39.90 -40.02
CA GLU A 119 -31.05 -41.24 -39.46
C GLU A 119 -29.70 -41.83 -39.88
N ILE A 120 -28.97 -42.38 -38.91
CA ILE A 120 -27.65 -42.99 -39.10
C ILE A 120 -27.62 -44.38 -38.45
N ASN A 121 -26.79 -45.27 -39.00
CA ASN A 121 -26.66 -46.65 -38.51
C ASN A 121 -25.25 -46.94 -38.03
N VAL A 122 -25.14 -47.95 -37.17
CA VAL A 122 -23.85 -48.47 -36.68
C VAL A 122 -23.01 -48.94 -37.87
N ASP A 123 -21.70 -48.67 -37.82
CA ASP A 123 -20.70 -49.04 -38.83
C ASP A 123 -20.87 -48.37 -40.21
N GLU A 124 -21.81 -47.43 -40.38
CA GLU A 124 -21.98 -46.65 -41.60
C GLU A 124 -21.27 -45.28 -41.47
N PRO A 125 -20.12 -45.06 -42.13
CA PRO A 125 -19.36 -43.82 -41.99
C PRO A 125 -20.03 -42.63 -42.68
N ILE A 126 -20.01 -41.48 -42.01
CA ILE A 126 -20.54 -40.21 -42.50
C ILE A 126 -19.37 -39.28 -42.79
N TYR A 127 -19.33 -38.74 -44.00
CA TYR A 127 -18.25 -37.89 -44.47
C TYR A 127 -18.71 -36.42 -44.45
N LEU A 128 -18.06 -35.61 -43.62
CA LEU A 128 -18.22 -34.16 -43.53
C LEU A 128 -16.83 -33.54 -43.58
N ASP A 129 -16.34 -33.24 -44.78
CA ASP A 129 -14.96 -32.78 -45.05
C ASP A 129 -14.49 -31.71 -44.03
N PRO A 130 -13.40 -31.93 -43.28
CA PRO A 130 -12.38 -33.01 -43.41
C PRO A 130 -12.56 -34.22 -42.48
N LEU A 131 -13.72 -34.37 -41.84
CA LEU A 131 -14.01 -35.44 -40.89
C LEU A 131 -14.75 -36.62 -41.52
N LYS A 132 -14.36 -37.81 -41.07
CA LYS A 132 -15.12 -39.05 -41.20
C LYS A 132 -15.59 -39.47 -39.81
N ILE A 133 -16.89 -39.49 -39.59
CA ILE A 133 -17.51 -39.84 -38.31
C ILE A 133 -18.27 -41.15 -38.49
N THR A 134 -17.88 -42.19 -37.76
CA THR A 134 -18.50 -43.52 -37.85
C THR A 134 -19.22 -43.83 -36.53
N PRO A 135 -20.55 -44.02 -36.53
CA PRO A 135 -21.29 -44.46 -35.35
C PRO A 135 -20.87 -45.88 -34.97
N ILE A 136 -20.56 -46.10 -33.70
CA ILE A 136 -20.22 -47.41 -33.14
C ILE A 136 -21.25 -47.79 -32.06
N GLU A 137 -21.43 -49.08 -31.82
CA GLU A 137 -22.39 -49.56 -30.83
C GLU A 137 -21.94 -49.21 -29.40
N ALA A 138 -22.84 -48.59 -28.61
CA ALA A 138 -22.68 -48.37 -27.18
C ALA A 138 -23.60 -49.30 -26.37
N ASN A 139 -23.11 -49.81 -25.23
CA ASN A 139 -23.90 -50.70 -24.37
C ASN A 139 -24.71 -49.88 -23.37
N HIS A 140 -25.79 -49.25 -23.83
CA HIS A 140 -26.68 -48.42 -23.02
C HIS A 140 -28.16 -48.64 -23.40
N ILE A 141 -28.96 -47.59 -23.64
CA ILE A 141 -30.33 -47.74 -24.12
C ILE A 141 -30.37 -48.14 -25.61
N ASN A 142 -31.53 -48.57 -26.09
CA ASN A 142 -31.66 -48.98 -27.49
C ASN A 142 -31.43 -47.77 -28.42
N GLY A 143 -30.53 -47.91 -29.39
CA GLY A 143 -30.13 -46.84 -30.30
C GLY A 143 -29.07 -45.89 -29.75
N SER A 144 -28.37 -46.25 -28.67
CA SER A 144 -27.19 -45.53 -28.17
C SER A 144 -25.96 -45.79 -29.03
N PHE A 145 -25.21 -44.73 -29.30
CA PHE A 145 -23.96 -44.75 -30.07
C PHE A 145 -22.77 -44.24 -29.26
N GLY A 146 -21.61 -44.76 -29.59
CA GLY A 146 -20.36 -44.01 -29.54
C GLY A 146 -20.01 -43.50 -30.94
N PHE A 147 -18.98 -42.66 -31.06
CA PHE A 147 -18.51 -42.17 -32.35
C PHE A 147 -17.01 -42.37 -32.48
N MET A 148 -16.58 -42.94 -33.60
CA MET A 148 -15.20 -42.95 -34.05
C MET A 148 -14.99 -41.79 -35.02
N ILE A 149 -14.08 -40.88 -34.67
CA ILE A 149 -13.79 -39.67 -35.43
C ILE A 149 -12.40 -39.80 -36.04
N GLU A 150 -12.35 -39.73 -37.36
CA GLU A 150 -11.13 -39.78 -38.16
C GLU A 150 -11.03 -38.50 -38.99
N LYS A 151 -9.81 -37.97 -39.13
CA LYS A 151 -9.53 -36.77 -39.92
C LYS A 151 -8.37 -37.04 -40.86
N GLU A 152 -8.43 -36.50 -42.07
CA GLU A 152 -7.30 -36.61 -43.01
C GLU A 152 -6.02 -36.03 -42.40
N ASN A 153 -4.94 -36.82 -42.42
CA ASN A 153 -3.60 -36.46 -41.92
C ASN A 153 -3.52 -36.10 -40.42
N SER A 154 -4.40 -36.63 -39.58
CA SER A 154 -4.36 -36.45 -38.12
C SER A 154 -4.78 -37.73 -37.41
N ASN A 155 -4.38 -37.86 -36.15
CA ASN A 155 -4.76 -39.00 -35.32
C ASN A 155 -6.28 -39.05 -35.08
N GLY A 156 -6.87 -40.23 -35.21
CA GLY A 156 -8.28 -40.47 -34.90
C GLY A 156 -8.51 -40.77 -33.41
N TYR A 157 -9.76 -40.65 -32.98
CA TYR A 157 -10.16 -40.88 -31.60
C TYR A 157 -11.60 -41.39 -31.50
N ILE A 158 -11.94 -42.02 -30.37
CA ILE A 158 -13.29 -42.51 -30.09
C ILE A 158 -13.89 -41.75 -28.90
N ILE A 159 -15.16 -41.37 -29.02
CA ILE A 159 -16.01 -40.91 -27.91
C ILE A 159 -17.02 -42.02 -27.63
N SER A 160 -17.01 -42.59 -26.44
CA SER A 160 -17.78 -43.80 -26.13
C SER A 160 -19.31 -43.59 -26.14
N GLY A 161 -19.77 -42.37 -25.86
CA GLY A 161 -21.09 -42.16 -25.28
C GLY A 161 -21.24 -42.84 -23.92
N ASP A 162 -22.44 -42.75 -23.33
CA ASP A 162 -22.77 -43.52 -22.14
C ASP A 162 -22.76 -45.01 -22.46
N THR A 163 -22.09 -45.81 -21.64
CA THR A 163 -21.89 -47.23 -21.92
C THR A 163 -21.56 -48.00 -20.65
N HIS A 164 -22.03 -49.24 -20.56
CA HIS A 164 -21.43 -50.25 -19.69
C HIS A 164 -20.23 -50.92 -20.38
N LYS A 165 -19.69 -52.00 -19.80
CA LYS A 165 -18.64 -52.83 -20.42
C LYS A 165 -18.98 -53.15 -21.88
N ASN A 166 -18.03 -52.87 -22.78
CA ASN A 166 -18.27 -52.92 -24.22
C ASN A 166 -17.03 -53.39 -24.98
N ALA A 167 -16.97 -54.70 -25.25
CA ALA A 167 -15.87 -55.34 -25.97
C ALA A 167 -15.64 -54.74 -27.37
N LYS A 168 -16.70 -54.24 -28.03
CA LYS A 168 -16.60 -53.72 -29.41
C LYS A 168 -15.73 -52.46 -29.50
N ILE A 169 -15.80 -51.55 -28.53
CA ILE A 169 -14.95 -50.34 -28.51
C ILE A 169 -13.48 -50.73 -28.61
N TRP A 170 -13.06 -51.73 -27.82
CA TRP A 170 -11.70 -52.25 -27.83
C TRP A 170 -11.35 -52.97 -29.13
N GLU A 171 -12.29 -53.67 -29.76
CA GLU A 171 -12.08 -54.25 -31.09
C GLU A 171 -11.78 -53.18 -32.15
N TYR A 172 -12.51 -52.07 -32.16
CA TYR A 172 -12.25 -50.96 -33.10
C TYR A 172 -10.85 -50.37 -32.88
N ILE A 173 -10.48 -50.11 -31.62
CA ILE A 173 -9.16 -49.57 -31.25
C ILE A 173 -8.03 -50.52 -31.66
N ASN A 174 -8.20 -51.82 -31.40
CA ASN A 174 -7.17 -52.81 -31.71
C ASN A 174 -7.04 -53.06 -33.23
N LYS A 175 -8.09 -52.84 -34.02
CA LYS A 175 -8.09 -53.01 -35.49
C LYS A 175 -7.57 -51.79 -36.25
N ASN A 176 -7.64 -50.58 -35.68
CA ASN A 176 -7.27 -49.33 -36.35
C ASN A 176 -6.16 -48.60 -35.59
N GLU A 177 -4.92 -48.74 -36.07
CA GLU A 177 -3.74 -48.09 -35.47
C GLU A 177 -3.82 -46.55 -35.47
N ASN A 178 -4.58 -45.95 -36.40
CA ASN A 178 -4.78 -44.50 -36.47
C ASN A 178 -5.61 -43.95 -35.30
N ILE A 179 -6.35 -44.79 -34.58
CA ILE A 179 -7.06 -44.38 -33.36
C ILE A 179 -6.05 -44.36 -32.21
N THR A 180 -5.69 -43.17 -31.75
CA THR A 180 -4.68 -42.98 -30.69
C THR A 180 -5.27 -42.46 -29.38
N ALA A 181 -6.56 -42.10 -29.34
CA ALA A 181 -7.21 -41.67 -28.11
C ALA A 181 -8.62 -42.24 -27.94
N LEU A 182 -9.01 -42.45 -26.69
CA LEU A 182 -10.34 -42.87 -26.25
C LEU A 182 -10.83 -41.91 -25.16
N LEU A 183 -11.97 -41.26 -25.42
CA LEU A 183 -12.76 -40.53 -24.44
C LEU A 183 -13.86 -41.49 -23.97
N ILE A 184 -13.80 -41.92 -22.72
CA ILE A 184 -14.72 -42.92 -22.15
C ILE A 184 -15.38 -42.45 -20.86
N GLU A 185 -16.64 -42.82 -20.69
CA GLU A 185 -17.41 -42.48 -19.49
C GLU A 185 -16.95 -43.27 -18.25
N CYS A 186 -17.03 -42.64 -17.08
CA CYS A 186 -16.89 -43.32 -15.78
C CYS A 186 -17.80 -42.64 -14.75
N SER A 187 -19.05 -43.09 -14.71
CA SER A 187 -20.09 -42.37 -13.98
C SER A 187 -20.15 -42.67 -12.48
N PHE A 188 -19.68 -43.84 -12.02
CA PHE A 188 -19.88 -44.31 -10.65
C PHE A 188 -18.62 -44.87 -9.97
N PRO A 189 -18.50 -44.77 -8.63
CA PRO A 189 -17.46 -45.44 -7.87
C PRO A 189 -17.66 -46.96 -7.82
N SER A 190 -16.60 -47.72 -7.52
CA SER A 190 -16.58 -49.18 -7.59
C SER A 190 -17.55 -49.86 -6.62
N ASN A 191 -17.83 -49.24 -5.47
CA ASN A 191 -18.82 -49.72 -4.49
C ASN A 191 -20.26 -49.67 -5.01
N LEU A 192 -20.56 -48.82 -6.00
CA LEU A 192 -21.87 -48.69 -6.65
C LEU A 192 -21.98 -49.53 -7.93
N GLY A 193 -21.15 -50.57 -8.09
CA GLY A 193 -21.11 -51.41 -9.29
C GLY A 193 -22.44 -52.06 -9.68
N LYS A 194 -23.36 -52.32 -8.73
CA LYS A 194 -24.71 -52.80 -9.05
C LYS A 194 -25.53 -51.71 -9.72
N LEU A 195 -25.55 -50.50 -9.16
CA LEU A 195 -26.25 -49.35 -9.74
C LEU A 195 -25.72 -49.07 -11.14
N ALA A 196 -24.40 -49.00 -11.30
CA ALA A 196 -23.75 -48.79 -12.60
C ALA A 196 -24.19 -49.84 -13.63
N LYS A 197 -24.28 -51.12 -13.25
CA LYS A 197 -24.78 -52.19 -14.14
C LYS A 197 -26.25 -52.00 -14.50
N ASP A 198 -27.10 -51.71 -13.52
CA ASP A 198 -28.55 -51.55 -13.71
C ASP A 198 -28.86 -50.32 -14.60
N SER A 199 -28.10 -49.24 -14.45
CA SER A 199 -28.19 -48.03 -15.27
C SER A 199 -27.34 -48.06 -16.54
N LYS A 200 -26.61 -49.16 -16.79
CA LYS A 200 -25.69 -49.33 -17.93
C LYS A 200 -24.63 -48.24 -18.09
N HIS A 201 -23.87 -48.02 -17.02
CA HIS A 201 -22.72 -47.10 -16.95
C HIS A 201 -21.47 -47.82 -16.42
N LEU A 202 -20.30 -47.18 -16.54
CA LEU A 202 -19.04 -47.71 -16.04
C LEU A 202 -18.76 -47.30 -14.58
N THR A 203 -17.96 -48.14 -13.91
CA THR A 203 -17.21 -47.77 -12.71
C THR A 203 -15.72 -47.81 -13.00
N ALA A 204 -14.91 -47.17 -12.17
CA ALA A 204 -13.45 -47.23 -12.32
C ALA A 204 -12.93 -48.68 -12.29
N LYS A 205 -13.53 -49.56 -11.46
CA LYS A 205 -13.22 -51.00 -11.48
C LYS A 205 -13.59 -51.66 -12.80
N TYR A 206 -14.80 -51.46 -13.31
CA TYR A 206 -15.22 -52.08 -14.56
C TYR A 206 -14.40 -51.61 -15.76
N LEU A 207 -14.04 -50.33 -15.80
CA LEU A 207 -13.17 -49.77 -16.83
C LEU A 207 -11.76 -50.37 -16.75
N ALA A 208 -11.21 -50.54 -15.54
CA ALA A 208 -9.92 -51.22 -15.35
C ALA A 208 -9.93 -52.65 -15.91
N GLU A 209 -10.95 -53.42 -15.54
CA GLU A 209 -11.12 -54.81 -16.01
C GLU A 209 -11.26 -54.86 -17.54
N ASP A 210 -12.05 -53.95 -18.15
CA ASP A 210 -12.22 -53.89 -19.60
C ASP A 210 -10.91 -53.57 -20.33
N ILE A 211 -10.10 -52.65 -19.80
CA ILE A 211 -8.78 -52.31 -20.34
C ILE A 211 -7.83 -53.52 -20.24
N GLU A 212 -7.76 -54.16 -19.06
CA GLU A 212 -6.88 -55.31 -18.83
C GLU A 212 -7.24 -56.52 -19.70
N GLU A 213 -8.53 -56.79 -19.90
CA GLU A 213 -9.01 -57.95 -20.66
C GLU A 213 -8.91 -57.75 -22.18
N ASN A 214 -9.11 -56.51 -22.68
CA ASN A 214 -9.36 -56.29 -24.11
C ASN A 214 -8.33 -55.40 -24.83
N LEU A 215 -7.63 -54.48 -24.16
CA LEU A 215 -6.70 -53.56 -24.82
C LEU A 215 -5.36 -54.27 -25.09
N LYS A 216 -4.95 -54.35 -26.36
CA LYS A 216 -3.71 -55.01 -26.79
C LYS A 216 -2.59 -54.03 -27.16
N ARG A 217 -2.81 -52.74 -26.89
CA ARG A 217 -1.98 -51.62 -27.33
C ARG A 217 -1.59 -50.75 -26.14
N ASP A 218 -0.37 -50.23 -26.18
CA ASP A 218 0.19 -49.39 -25.11
C ASP A 218 0.29 -47.91 -25.48
N ASP A 219 -0.05 -47.53 -26.71
CA ASP A 219 0.10 -46.18 -27.25
C ASP A 219 -1.16 -45.29 -27.11
N LEU A 220 -2.28 -45.88 -26.67
CA LEU A 220 -3.59 -45.22 -26.53
C LEU A 220 -3.60 -44.18 -25.39
N GLN A 221 -4.11 -42.98 -25.67
CA GLN A 221 -4.45 -41.98 -24.65
C GLN A 221 -5.86 -42.23 -24.12
N ILE A 222 -6.05 -42.27 -22.80
CA ILE A 222 -7.37 -42.51 -22.18
C ILE A 222 -7.81 -41.28 -21.40
N PHE A 223 -8.84 -40.62 -21.91
CA PHE A 223 -9.51 -39.49 -21.28
C PHE A 223 -10.84 -39.95 -20.68
N ILE A 224 -11.13 -39.51 -19.47
CA ILE A 224 -12.32 -39.95 -18.74
C ILE A 224 -13.28 -38.78 -18.57
N TYR A 225 -14.56 -38.98 -18.84
CA TYR A 225 -15.62 -37.99 -18.64
C TYR A 225 -16.85 -38.63 -17.98
N HIS A 226 -17.91 -37.85 -17.88
CA HIS A 226 -19.22 -38.23 -17.37
C HIS A 226 -19.27 -38.57 -15.87
N LEU A 227 -18.33 -38.06 -15.08
CA LEU A 227 -18.33 -38.28 -13.63
C LEU A 227 -19.56 -37.62 -13.01
N LYS A 228 -20.25 -38.35 -12.12
CA LYS A 228 -21.33 -37.79 -11.31
C LYS A 228 -20.78 -36.97 -10.17
N SER A 229 -21.26 -35.73 -10.10
CA SER A 229 -20.78 -34.71 -9.14
C SER A 229 -20.81 -35.17 -7.67
N SER A 230 -21.81 -35.97 -7.27
CA SER A 230 -21.95 -36.47 -5.90
C SER A 230 -20.86 -37.44 -5.45
N HIS A 231 -20.12 -38.05 -6.37
CA HIS A 231 -19.05 -39.03 -6.10
C HIS A 231 -17.72 -38.67 -6.76
N TYR A 232 -17.54 -37.40 -7.17
CA TYR A 232 -16.41 -36.99 -8.00
C TYR A 232 -15.04 -37.35 -7.40
N GLU A 233 -14.79 -36.98 -6.14
CA GLU A 233 -13.50 -37.24 -5.49
C GLU A 233 -13.22 -38.74 -5.28
N GLU A 234 -14.26 -39.53 -4.98
CA GLU A 234 -14.16 -40.98 -4.81
C GLU A 234 -13.79 -41.65 -6.14
N ILE A 235 -14.51 -41.31 -7.22
CA ILE A 235 -14.23 -41.83 -8.57
C ILE A 235 -12.83 -41.41 -9.04
N LYS A 236 -12.47 -40.14 -8.83
CA LYS A 236 -11.16 -39.59 -9.19
C LYS A 236 -10.04 -40.34 -8.48
N GLN A 237 -10.17 -40.61 -7.19
CA GLN A 237 -9.17 -41.36 -6.44
C GLN A 237 -9.05 -42.79 -6.96
N GLU A 238 -10.16 -43.49 -7.21
CA GLU A 238 -10.12 -44.84 -7.77
C GLU A 238 -9.48 -44.91 -9.16
N ILE A 239 -9.72 -43.91 -10.02
CA ILE A 239 -9.11 -43.78 -11.34
C ILE A 239 -7.59 -43.66 -11.22
N ILE A 240 -7.11 -42.83 -10.29
CA ILE A 240 -5.68 -42.61 -10.03
C ILE A 240 -5.03 -43.90 -9.49
N ASP A 241 -5.63 -44.50 -8.47
CA ASP A 241 -5.11 -45.70 -7.80
C ASP A 241 -4.99 -46.88 -8.77
N ARG A 242 -5.93 -46.99 -9.71
CA ARG A 242 -5.96 -48.02 -10.76
C ARG A 242 -5.11 -47.67 -11.98
N LYS A 243 -4.46 -46.49 -12.01
CA LYS A 243 -3.62 -46.02 -13.12
C LYS A 243 -4.32 -46.08 -14.48
N LEU A 244 -5.59 -45.67 -14.52
CA LEU A 244 -6.39 -45.72 -15.75
C LEU A 244 -5.96 -44.68 -16.79
N PHE A 245 -5.27 -43.62 -16.35
CA PHE A 245 -4.65 -42.66 -17.26
C PHE A 245 -3.51 -43.33 -18.03
N ARG A 246 -3.57 -43.26 -19.36
CA ARG A 246 -2.49 -43.70 -20.26
C ARG A 246 -2.07 -42.55 -21.16
N ASN A 247 -0.77 -42.47 -21.43
CA ASN A 247 -0.15 -41.59 -22.44
C ASN A 247 -0.60 -40.11 -22.41
N GLY A 248 -0.73 -39.52 -21.21
CA GLY A 248 -1.10 -38.11 -21.06
C GLY A 248 -2.62 -37.85 -20.99
N GLY A 249 -3.43 -38.90 -20.85
CA GLY A 249 -4.85 -38.78 -20.55
C GLY A 249 -5.14 -38.22 -19.15
N LYS A 250 -6.33 -37.64 -18.97
CA LYS A 250 -6.83 -37.05 -17.71
C LYS A 250 -8.35 -37.24 -17.57
N ILE A 251 -8.89 -36.88 -16.40
CA ILE A 251 -10.33 -36.61 -16.27
C ILE A 251 -10.60 -35.27 -16.95
N LEU A 252 -11.53 -35.23 -17.90
CA LEU A 252 -11.84 -34.04 -18.68
C LEU A 252 -12.66 -33.03 -17.86
N GLU A 253 -12.33 -31.77 -18.04
CA GLU A 253 -13.06 -30.63 -17.49
C GLU A 253 -13.64 -29.80 -18.64
N ASP A 254 -14.70 -29.05 -18.36
CA ASP A 254 -15.27 -28.11 -19.33
C ASP A 254 -14.19 -27.13 -19.80
N GLU A 255 -14.24 -26.77 -21.08
CA GLU A 255 -13.27 -25.92 -21.79
C GLU A 255 -11.89 -26.54 -22.03
N ASP A 256 -11.63 -27.78 -21.62
CA ASP A 256 -10.41 -28.48 -22.02
C ASP A 256 -10.26 -28.51 -23.56
N VAL A 257 -9.06 -28.23 -24.06
CA VAL A 257 -8.70 -28.31 -25.48
C VAL A 257 -7.66 -29.40 -25.67
N ILE A 258 -8.02 -30.46 -26.39
CA ILE A 258 -7.19 -31.65 -26.59
C ILE A 258 -6.56 -31.64 -27.98
N HIS A 259 -5.24 -31.60 -28.02
CA HIS A 259 -4.44 -31.72 -29.23
C HIS A 259 -3.85 -33.13 -29.33
N PHE A 260 -4.56 -34.04 -30.02
CA PHE A 260 -4.17 -35.46 -30.13
C PHE A 260 -2.80 -35.67 -30.81
N ASP A 261 -2.47 -34.87 -31.83
CA ASP A 261 -1.19 -34.98 -32.55
C ASP A 261 0.01 -34.54 -31.68
N LEU A 262 -0.20 -33.54 -30.82
CA LEU A 262 0.82 -33.00 -29.92
C LEU A 262 0.84 -33.73 -28.57
N ARG A 263 -0.18 -34.54 -28.26
CA ARG A 263 -0.44 -35.14 -26.96
C ARG A 263 -0.46 -34.12 -25.81
N VAL A 264 -1.01 -32.93 -26.08
CA VAL A 264 -1.14 -31.83 -25.11
C VAL A 264 -2.62 -31.55 -24.85
N THR A 265 -2.98 -31.27 -23.60
CA THR A 265 -4.29 -30.71 -23.22
C THR A 265 -4.11 -29.34 -22.58
N GLU A 266 -4.85 -28.35 -23.04
CA GLU A 266 -4.92 -27.01 -22.45
C GLU A 266 -6.19 -26.91 -21.59
N SER A 267 -6.08 -26.42 -20.36
CA SER A 267 -7.21 -26.30 -19.41
C SER A 267 -7.36 -24.84 -18.97
N ASN A 268 -8.59 -24.31 -18.98
CA ASN A 268 -8.88 -22.86 -18.85
C ASN A 268 -9.10 -22.34 -17.41
N MET A 269 -9.05 -23.17 -16.37
CA MET A 269 -9.25 -22.66 -15.00
C MET A 269 -8.00 -21.99 -14.43
N ILE A 270 -8.16 -20.74 -13.94
CA ILE A 270 -7.32 -20.22 -12.86
C ILE A 270 -7.46 -21.23 -11.72
N SER A 271 -6.40 -21.95 -11.38
CA SER A 271 -6.47 -22.94 -10.31
C SER A 271 -6.99 -22.27 -9.02
N LYS A 272 -7.81 -22.97 -8.25
CA LYS A 272 -8.29 -22.50 -6.95
C LYS A 272 -7.14 -21.98 -6.08
N ASP A 273 -6.01 -22.67 -6.11
CA ASP A 273 -4.76 -22.27 -5.47
C ASP A 273 -4.24 -20.90 -5.94
N LYS A 274 -4.33 -20.59 -7.24
CA LYS A 274 -3.90 -19.29 -7.78
C LYS A 274 -4.86 -18.17 -7.36
N PHE A 275 -6.16 -18.45 -7.27
CA PHE A 275 -7.14 -17.49 -6.75
C PHE A 275 -6.97 -17.21 -5.25
N ASP A 276 -6.79 -18.26 -4.44
CA ASP A 276 -6.54 -18.14 -3.00
C ASP A 276 -5.24 -17.38 -2.72
N LYS A 277 -4.20 -17.61 -3.53
CA LYS A 277 -2.95 -16.82 -3.48
C LYS A 277 -3.20 -15.34 -3.78
N ILE A 278 -3.93 -15.01 -4.86
CA ILE A 278 -4.25 -13.61 -5.19
C ILE A 278 -5.01 -12.92 -4.04
N LEU A 279 -5.95 -13.62 -3.39
CA LEU A 279 -6.69 -13.09 -2.25
C LEU A 279 -5.80 -12.82 -1.04
N ALA A 280 -4.95 -13.79 -0.66
CA ALA A 280 -4.00 -13.64 0.44
C ALA A 280 -3.05 -12.45 0.19
N ILE A 281 -2.55 -12.34 -1.03
CA ILE A 281 -1.70 -11.26 -1.51
C ILE A 281 -2.40 -9.89 -1.40
N ASN A 282 -3.66 -9.80 -1.85
CA ASN A 282 -4.41 -8.54 -1.78
C ASN A 282 -4.63 -8.07 -0.34
N LEU A 283 -4.86 -9.00 0.60
CA LEU A 283 -4.97 -8.66 2.02
C LEU A 283 -3.65 -8.11 2.56
N GLU A 284 -2.53 -8.75 2.21
CA GLU A 284 -1.19 -8.32 2.64
C GLU A 284 -0.88 -6.89 2.12
N LEU A 285 -1.10 -6.65 0.81
CA LEU A 285 -0.91 -5.34 0.17
C LEU A 285 -1.74 -4.24 0.82
N SER A 286 -2.97 -4.53 1.24
CA SER A 286 -3.86 -3.53 1.84
C SER A 286 -3.46 -3.10 3.26
N SER A 287 -2.69 -3.94 3.95
CA SER A 287 -2.25 -3.71 5.33
C SER A 287 -0.87 -3.07 5.43
N GLU A 288 -0.09 -3.08 4.34
CA GLU A 288 1.26 -2.56 4.32
C GLU A 288 1.26 -1.04 4.14
N LEU A 289 1.98 -0.34 5.02
CA LEU A 289 2.07 1.12 5.02
C LEU A 289 3.43 1.61 4.49
N ASP A 290 4.47 0.79 4.64
CA ASP A 290 5.80 1.09 4.13
C ASP A 290 5.79 1.02 2.60
N LYS A 291 6.03 2.16 1.95
CA LYS A 291 6.01 2.28 0.49
C LYS A 291 7.06 1.39 -0.18
N ASP A 292 8.23 1.24 0.43
CA ASP A 292 9.36 0.52 -0.15
C ASP A 292 9.16 -0.99 -0.04
N LYS A 293 8.61 -1.44 1.09
CA LYS A 293 8.12 -2.83 1.23
C LYS A 293 6.95 -3.11 0.28
N LEU A 294 6.03 -2.17 0.12
CA LEU A 294 4.90 -2.31 -0.79
C LEU A 294 5.36 -2.41 -2.25
N PHE A 295 6.35 -1.61 -2.67
CA PHE A 295 6.96 -1.73 -4.00
C PHE A 295 7.56 -3.13 -4.22
N GLU A 296 8.29 -3.66 -3.23
CA GLU A 296 8.92 -4.98 -3.29
C GLU A 296 7.89 -6.10 -3.37
N MET A 297 6.85 -6.03 -2.55
CA MET A 297 5.74 -6.99 -2.54
C MET A 297 5.04 -7.02 -3.89
N ILE A 298 4.65 -5.85 -4.44
CA ILE A 298 3.97 -5.77 -5.73
C ILE A 298 4.78 -6.50 -6.81
N LEU A 299 6.08 -6.21 -6.92
CA LEU A 299 6.90 -6.83 -7.95
C LEU A 299 7.06 -8.35 -7.73
N THR A 300 7.41 -8.75 -6.51
CA THR A 300 7.64 -10.16 -6.15
C THR A 300 6.41 -11.01 -6.46
N LEU A 301 5.24 -10.54 -6.04
CA LEU A 301 3.98 -11.25 -6.18
C LEU A 301 3.55 -11.33 -7.64
N THR A 302 3.77 -10.27 -8.43
CA THR A 302 3.46 -10.32 -9.87
C THR A 302 4.35 -11.32 -10.60
N LYS A 303 5.64 -11.39 -10.25
CA LYS A 303 6.55 -12.41 -10.80
C LYS A 303 6.11 -13.82 -10.46
N GLU A 304 5.68 -14.06 -9.22
CA GLU A 304 5.17 -15.37 -8.79
C GLU A 304 3.88 -15.75 -9.51
N LEU A 305 2.94 -14.80 -9.70
CA LEU A 305 1.67 -15.04 -10.37
C LEU A 305 1.81 -15.36 -11.87
N THR A 306 2.84 -14.81 -12.52
CA THR A 306 3.12 -15.02 -13.95
C THR A 306 4.21 -16.04 -14.23
N HIS A 307 4.93 -16.49 -13.20
CA HIS A 307 6.11 -17.35 -13.31
C HIS A 307 7.19 -16.77 -14.25
N CYS A 308 7.53 -15.50 -14.06
CA CYS A 308 8.56 -14.84 -14.88
C CYS A 308 9.91 -14.69 -14.17
N GLU A 309 10.99 -14.65 -14.96
CA GLU A 309 12.37 -14.60 -14.45
C GLU A 309 12.73 -13.21 -13.89
N GLY A 310 12.27 -12.17 -14.58
CA GLY A 310 12.62 -10.79 -14.33
C GLY A 310 11.40 -9.90 -14.15
N GLY A 311 11.58 -8.82 -13.41
CA GLY A 311 10.63 -7.73 -13.42
C GLY A 311 11.21 -6.44 -12.84
N THR A 312 10.54 -5.34 -13.15
CA THR A 312 10.87 -4.00 -12.70
C THR A 312 9.59 -3.24 -12.37
N LEU A 313 9.60 -2.52 -11.25
CA LEU A 313 8.58 -1.56 -10.88
C LEU A 313 9.14 -0.14 -10.97
N TYR A 314 8.46 0.68 -11.76
CA TYR A 314 8.73 2.10 -11.95
C TYR A 314 7.65 2.94 -11.28
N ILE A 315 8.04 4.10 -10.74
CA ILE A 315 7.11 5.13 -10.25
C ILE A 315 7.38 6.44 -10.98
N VAL A 316 6.31 7.14 -11.36
CA VAL A 316 6.43 8.45 -12.00
C VAL A 316 7.01 9.45 -11.00
N SER A 317 8.03 10.21 -11.41
CA SER A 317 8.68 11.22 -10.59
C SER A 317 7.72 12.36 -10.20
N LYS A 318 7.97 13.04 -9.07
CA LYS A 318 7.11 14.15 -8.57
C LYS A 318 6.93 15.27 -9.61
N ASP A 319 7.94 15.53 -10.44
CA ASP A 319 7.91 16.53 -11.52
C ASP A 319 7.29 16.01 -12.84
N LYS A 320 6.82 14.76 -12.86
CA LYS A 320 6.22 14.06 -14.02
C LYS A 320 7.10 14.05 -15.27
N LYS A 321 8.43 14.05 -15.11
CA LYS A 321 9.39 14.01 -16.22
C LYS A 321 10.07 12.66 -16.41
N TYR A 322 10.07 11.82 -15.38
CA TYR A 322 10.84 10.58 -15.37
C TYR A 322 10.02 9.40 -14.82
N LEU A 323 10.41 8.19 -15.20
CA LEU A 323 10.08 6.95 -14.50
C LEU A 323 11.28 6.54 -13.66
N ASP A 324 11.12 6.64 -12.35
CA ASP A 324 12.14 6.23 -11.38
C ASP A 324 12.03 4.73 -11.14
N PHE A 325 13.15 4.02 -11.26
CA PHE A 325 13.24 2.64 -10.80
C PHE A 325 12.98 2.63 -9.29
N LYS A 326 12.09 1.74 -8.82
CA LYS A 326 11.82 1.51 -7.39
C LYS A 326 12.17 0.11 -6.93
N VAL A 327 11.96 -0.90 -7.76
CA VAL A 327 12.40 -2.27 -7.50
C VAL A 327 12.77 -2.94 -8.80
N VAL A 328 13.87 -3.70 -8.79
CA VAL A 328 14.34 -4.53 -9.90
C VAL A 328 14.66 -5.92 -9.35
N GLN A 329 14.06 -6.95 -9.91
CA GLN A 329 14.30 -8.34 -9.50
C GLN A 329 14.51 -9.24 -10.71
N ASN A 330 15.66 -9.90 -10.79
CA ASN A 330 15.94 -10.90 -11.82
C ASN A 330 16.55 -12.15 -11.19
N THR A 331 15.84 -13.28 -11.30
CA THR A 331 16.20 -14.52 -10.61
C THR A 331 17.45 -15.17 -11.22
N PRO A 332 17.57 -15.37 -12.55
CA PRO A 332 18.79 -15.93 -13.15
C PRO A 332 20.06 -15.09 -12.91
N LEU A 333 19.94 -13.76 -12.88
CA LEU A 333 21.08 -12.86 -12.65
C LEU A 333 21.36 -12.58 -11.17
N ASN A 334 20.55 -13.13 -10.25
CA ASN A 334 20.61 -12.83 -8.82
C ASN A 334 20.60 -11.31 -8.51
N ILE A 335 19.80 -10.55 -9.26
CA ILE A 335 19.61 -9.12 -9.07
C ILE A 335 18.39 -8.91 -8.17
N ASN A 336 18.57 -8.16 -7.08
CA ASN A 336 17.48 -7.67 -6.24
C ASN A 336 17.86 -6.30 -5.70
N MET A 337 17.35 -5.25 -6.32
CA MET A 337 17.65 -3.85 -5.99
C MET A 337 16.37 -3.07 -5.74
N GLY A 338 16.43 -2.08 -4.87
CA GLY A 338 15.32 -1.24 -4.46
C GLY A 338 14.41 -1.89 -3.42
N GLY A 339 13.30 -1.23 -3.11
CA GLY A 339 12.42 -1.64 -2.02
C GLY A 339 13.15 -1.60 -0.68
N THR A 340 13.08 -2.68 0.11
CA THR A 340 13.76 -2.76 1.42
C THR A 340 15.22 -3.19 1.34
N LYS A 341 15.78 -3.35 0.12
CA LYS A 341 17.11 -3.93 -0.12
C LYS A 341 18.11 -2.90 -0.66
N ASP A 342 19.04 -3.37 -1.49
CA ASP A 342 20.16 -2.58 -2.02
C ASP A 342 19.67 -1.32 -2.75
N ASN A 343 20.44 -0.23 -2.63
CA ASN A 343 20.13 1.02 -3.32
C ASN A 343 20.10 0.84 -4.84
N ILE A 344 19.19 1.56 -5.50
CA ILE A 344 19.10 1.58 -6.96
C ILE A 344 20.27 2.39 -7.54
N THR A 345 20.98 1.76 -8.47
CA THR A 345 22.15 2.34 -9.15
C THR A 345 21.84 2.78 -10.59
N TRP A 346 20.61 2.58 -11.05
CA TRP A 346 20.20 2.84 -12.43
C TRP A 346 19.53 4.21 -12.57
N ASN A 347 19.83 4.90 -13.67
CA ASN A 347 19.27 6.21 -13.99
C ASN A 347 17.79 6.10 -14.36
N SER A 348 16.98 7.08 -13.94
CA SER A 348 15.56 7.18 -14.29
C SER A 348 15.35 7.29 -15.81
N LEU A 349 14.21 6.79 -16.29
CA LEU A 349 13.86 6.82 -17.71
C LEU A 349 13.12 8.12 -18.05
N PRO A 350 13.59 8.93 -19.01
CA PRO A 350 12.91 10.18 -19.36
C PRO A 350 11.60 9.90 -20.11
N LEU A 351 10.51 10.54 -19.67
CA LEU A 351 9.20 10.47 -20.33
C LEU A 351 9.18 11.26 -21.65
N TYR A 352 9.98 12.33 -21.72
CA TYR A 352 10.12 13.19 -22.90
C TYR A 352 11.58 13.28 -23.34
N LEU A 353 11.83 13.37 -24.64
CA LEU A 353 13.15 13.59 -25.21
C LEU A 353 13.63 15.04 -24.97
N GLU A 354 14.90 15.34 -25.22
CA GLU A 354 15.49 16.68 -25.03
C GLU A 354 14.78 17.77 -25.86
N ASP A 355 14.14 17.40 -26.97
CA ASP A 355 13.35 18.30 -27.83
C ASP A 355 11.90 18.51 -27.34
N GLY A 356 11.51 17.89 -26.22
CA GLY A 356 10.17 17.96 -25.63
C GLY A 356 9.15 16.99 -26.23
N SER A 357 9.51 16.18 -27.23
CA SER A 357 8.62 15.16 -27.79
C SER A 357 8.50 13.93 -26.88
N GLU A 358 7.40 13.20 -27.00
CA GLU A 358 7.16 11.95 -26.25
C GLU A 358 8.25 10.91 -26.55
N ASN A 359 8.84 10.33 -25.50
CA ASN A 359 9.83 9.27 -25.68
C ASN A 359 9.12 7.95 -26.04
N LYS A 360 8.96 7.71 -27.34
CA LYS A 360 8.35 6.48 -27.89
C LYS A 360 9.33 5.32 -28.04
N GLN A 361 10.56 5.47 -27.56
CA GLN A 361 11.60 4.47 -27.76
C GLN A 361 11.55 3.39 -26.69
N MET A 362 11.24 3.74 -25.44
CA MET A 362 11.31 2.83 -24.30
C MET A 362 9.93 2.25 -23.97
N VAL A 363 9.78 0.92 -23.95
CA VAL A 363 8.47 0.27 -23.77
C VAL A 363 7.76 0.64 -22.46
N ALA A 364 8.50 0.78 -21.36
CA ALA A 364 7.94 1.23 -20.08
C ALA A 364 7.39 2.66 -20.17
N VAL A 365 8.11 3.56 -20.85
CA VAL A 365 7.69 4.94 -21.07
C VAL A 365 6.47 5.01 -21.98
N VAL A 366 6.45 4.24 -23.07
CA VAL A 366 5.29 4.17 -23.98
C VAL A 366 4.05 3.68 -23.23
N SER A 367 4.19 2.63 -22.41
CA SER A 367 3.08 2.12 -21.61
C SER A 367 2.54 3.18 -20.64
N ALA A 368 3.41 3.99 -20.03
CA ALA A 368 3.00 5.10 -19.17
C ALA A 368 2.28 6.22 -19.95
N LEU A 369 2.83 6.67 -21.07
CA LEU A 369 2.27 7.79 -21.83
C LEU A 369 0.94 7.42 -22.52
N GLU A 370 0.88 6.23 -23.11
CA GLU A 370 -0.30 5.76 -23.87
C GLU A 370 -1.35 5.06 -22.98
N LYS A 371 -1.07 4.86 -21.69
CA LYS A 371 -1.95 4.21 -20.70
C LYS A 371 -2.46 2.83 -21.15
N ARG A 372 -1.64 2.07 -21.86
CA ARG A 372 -2.00 0.75 -22.39
C ARG A 372 -1.01 -0.34 -22.02
N ILE A 373 -1.53 -1.56 -22.02
CA ILE A 373 -0.75 -2.78 -21.84
C ILE A 373 0.02 -3.08 -23.12
N ILE A 374 1.26 -3.53 -22.97
CA ILE A 374 2.13 -3.94 -24.08
C ILE A 374 2.61 -5.36 -23.79
N ASN A 375 2.19 -6.32 -24.61
CA ASN A 375 2.62 -7.71 -24.53
C ASN A 375 3.46 -8.05 -25.78
N ILE A 376 4.68 -8.53 -25.55
CA ILE A 376 5.69 -8.76 -26.57
C ILE A 376 6.13 -10.22 -26.49
N SER A 377 5.80 -10.97 -27.54
CA SER A 377 6.11 -12.39 -27.67
C SER A 377 7.56 -12.66 -28.04
N ASP A 378 8.27 -11.69 -28.63
CA ASP A 378 9.69 -11.77 -28.95
C ASP A 378 10.33 -10.37 -29.10
N VAL A 379 11.12 -9.97 -28.12
CA VAL A 379 11.81 -8.67 -28.04
C VAL A 379 12.83 -8.47 -29.17
N TYR A 380 13.43 -9.54 -29.69
CA TYR A 380 14.46 -9.44 -30.71
C TYR A 380 13.87 -9.31 -32.11
N ASN A 381 12.67 -9.86 -32.33
CA ASN A 381 11.92 -9.77 -33.57
C ASN A 381 10.94 -8.59 -33.63
N GLU A 382 10.65 -7.94 -32.49
CA GLU A 382 9.77 -6.77 -32.44
C GLU A 382 10.45 -5.50 -32.99
N THR A 383 9.73 -4.78 -33.86
CA THR A 383 10.22 -3.56 -34.54
C THR A 383 9.47 -2.30 -34.13
N ALA A 384 8.33 -2.43 -33.45
CA ALA A 384 7.49 -1.31 -33.04
C ALA A 384 8.13 -0.44 -31.94
N TYR A 385 9.12 -0.97 -31.20
CA TYR A 385 9.77 -0.29 -30.08
C TYR A 385 11.30 -0.40 -30.15
N ASN A 386 12.01 0.47 -29.44
CA ASN A 386 13.47 0.45 -29.39
C ASN A 386 13.97 -0.39 -28.20
N PHE A 387 14.57 -1.54 -28.49
CA PHE A 387 15.18 -2.44 -27.50
C PHE A 387 16.71 -2.35 -27.42
N GLU A 388 17.35 -1.31 -27.95
CA GLU A 388 18.82 -1.19 -27.89
C GLU A 388 19.36 -1.22 -26.46
N GLY A 389 18.68 -0.57 -25.51
CA GLY A 389 19.05 -0.58 -24.10
C GLY A 389 19.01 -2.00 -23.52
N THR A 390 17.90 -2.71 -23.74
CA THR A 390 17.73 -4.12 -23.35
C THR A 390 18.80 -5.00 -24.00
N LYS A 391 19.02 -4.88 -25.31
CA LYS A 391 20.01 -5.67 -26.05
C LYS A 391 21.45 -5.41 -25.57
N LYS A 392 21.77 -4.18 -25.17
CA LYS A 392 23.07 -3.82 -24.55
C LYS A 392 23.21 -4.46 -23.17
N PHE A 393 22.17 -4.38 -22.33
CA PHE A 393 22.14 -5.01 -21.02
C PHE A 393 22.33 -6.53 -21.12
N ASP A 394 21.55 -7.19 -21.98
CA ASP A 394 21.63 -8.62 -22.27
C ASP A 394 23.06 -9.02 -22.71
N LYS A 395 23.67 -8.25 -23.62
CA LYS A 395 25.06 -8.49 -24.07
C LYS A 395 26.09 -8.36 -22.95
N SER A 396 25.90 -7.44 -22.00
CA SER A 396 26.81 -7.23 -20.88
C SER A 396 26.69 -8.26 -19.76
N THR A 397 25.49 -8.80 -19.56
CA THR A 397 25.16 -9.72 -18.45
C THR A 397 25.11 -11.19 -18.87
N GLY A 398 25.04 -11.46 -20.17
CA GLY A 398 24.80 -12.80 -20.71
C GLY A 398 23.34 -13.25 -20.60
N TYR A 399 22.43 -12.36 -20.18
CA TYR A 399 20.99 -12.62 -20.12
C TYR A 399 20.35 -12.50 -21.51
N HIS A 400 19.18 -13.11 -21.70
CA HIS A 400 18.41 -13.00 -22.94
C HIS A 400 16.95 -12.67 -22.63
N SER A 401 16.59 -11.41 -22.78
CA SER A 401 15.24 -10.89 -22.59
C SER A 401 14.40 -11.20 -23.83
N GLN A 402 13.62 -12.28 -23.82
CA GLN A 402 12.85 -12.79 -24.96
C GLN A 402 11.40 -12.30 -24.93
N THR A 403 10.67 -12.44 -23.81
CA THR A 403 9.25 -12.05 -23.71
C THR A 403 9.05 -10.95 -22.70
N MET A 404 8.13 -10.02 -22.96
CA MET A 404 7.85 -8.90 -22.06
C MET A 404 6.35 -8.63 -21.90
N LEU A 405 5.93 -8.32 -20.68
CA LEU A 405 4.61 -7.79 -20.37
C LEU A 405 4.76 -6.50 -19.58
N VAL A 406 4.25 -5.40 -20.12
CA VAL A 406 4.40 -4.05 -19.57
C VAL A 406 3.03 -3.44 -19.33
N ILE A 407 2.75 -3.07 -18.08
CA ILE A 407 1.42 -2.68 -17.62
C ILE A 407 1.52 -1.37 -16.83
N PRO A 408 0.71 -0.35 -17.16
CA PRO A 408 0.67 0.87 -16.40
C PRO A 408 -0.09 0.67 -15.09
N LEU A 409 0.40 1.26 -14.01
CA LEU A 409 -0.30 1.37 -12.74
C LEU A 409 -1.12 2.66 -12.77
N ILE A 410 -2.45 2.52 -12.85
CA ILE A 410 -3.39 3.64 -13.01
C ILE A 410 -4.22 3.78 -11.73
N ASN A 411 -4.27 4.98 -11.16
CA ASN A 411 -5.08 5.27 -9.99
C ASN A 411 -6.56 5.54 -10.35
N HIS A 412 -7.39 5.82 -9.34
CA HIS A 412 -8.82 6.07 -9.51
C HIS A 412 -9.14 7.36 -10.32
N GLU A 413 -8.20 8.29 -10.42
CA GLU A 413 -8.30 9.53 -11.20
C GLU A 413 -7.84 9.35 -12.65
N GLN A 414 -7.56 8.11 -13.08
CA GLN A 414 -6.99 7.78 -14.39
C GLN A 414 -5.56 8.28 -14.61
N ASP A 415 -4.84 8.64 -13.55
CA ASP A 415 -3.44 9.03 -13.61
C ASP A 415 -2.51 7.81 -13.52
N VAL A 416 -1.46 7.81 -14.34
CA VAL A 416 -0.42 6.79 -14.27
C VAL A 416 0.53 7.15 -13.13
N ILE A 417 0.56 6.31 -12.10
CA ILE A 417 1.46 6.49 -10.95
C ILE A 417 2.77 5.71 -11.13
N GLY A 418 2.80 4.74 -12.04
CA GLY A 418 3.94 3.87 -12.25
C GLY A 418 3.74 2.88 -13.38
N VAL A 419 4.73 2.04 -13.60
CA VAL A 419 4.71 0.99 -14.63
C VAL A 419 5.31 -0.28 -14.05
N LEU A 420 4.67 -1.39 -14.34
CA LEU A 420 5.14 -2.72 -14.01
C LEU A 420 5.61 -3.41 -15.30
N GLN A 421 6.86 -3.85 -15.32
CA GLN A 421 7.46 -4.57 -16.43
C GLN A 421 7.87 -5.96 -15.97
N LEU A 422 7.44 -6.99 -16.69
CA LEU A 422 7.77 -8.39 -16.45
C LEU A 422 8.52 -8.94 -17.66
N ILE A 423 9.52 -9.78 -17.41
CA ILE A 423 10.42 -10.32 -18.44
C ILE A 423 10.51 -11.84 -18.31
N ASN A 424 10.42 -12.52 -19.45
CA ASN A 424 10.56 -13.97 -19.63
C ASN A 424 9.61 -14.79 -18.76
N LYS A 425 8.35 -14.94 -19.19
CA LYS A 425 7.46 -15.94 -18.60
C LYS A 425 8.01 -17.35 -18.85
N THR A 426 7.98 -18.21 -17.84
CA THR A 426 8.51 -19.57 -17.92
C THR A 426 7.42 -20.62 -17.72
N LYS A 427 7.52 -21.73 -18.45
CA LYS A 427 6.70 -22.93 -18.20
C LYS A 427 7.40 -23.92 -17.26
N THR A 428 8.72 -24.00 -17.41
CA THR A 428 9.68 -24.75 -16.58
C THR A 428 10.99 -23.96 -16.53
N ILE A 429 11.88 -24.29 -15.59
CA ILE A 429 13.23 -23.69 -15.52
C ILE A 429 13.88 -23.77 -16.91
N ASN A 430 14.32 -22.62 -17.44
CA ASN A 430 14.95 -22.42 -18.75
C ASN A 430 14.04 -22.62 -20.00
N HIS A 431 12.72 -22.67 -19.85
CA HIS A 431 11.80 -22.70 -21.00
C HIS A 431 10.87 -21.48 -20.99
N VAL A 432 11.28 -20.45 -21.74
CA VAL A 432 10.55 -19.19 -21.88
C VAL A 432 9.40 -19.35 -22.87
N ILE A 433 8.23 -18.82 -22.51
CA ILE A 433 7.01 -18.79 -23.32
C ILE A 433 6.44 -17.35 -23.36
N PRO A 434 5.63 -17.00 -24.38
CA PRO A 434 4.91 -15.74 -24.40
C PRO A 434 3.93 -15.58 -23.24
N PHE A 435 3.67 -14.35 -22.82
CA PHE A 435 2.55 -14.04 -21.91
C PHE A 435 1.23 -14.22 -22.66
N THR A 436 0.26 -14.83 -22.00
CA THR A 436 -1.08 -15.12 -22.52
C THR A 436 -2.03 -13.96 -22.25
N ILE A 437 -3.17 -13.94 -22.95
CA ILE A 437 -4.25 -12.96 -22.71
C ILE A 437 -4.77 -13.06 -21.26
N ASP A 438 -4.75 -14.24 -20.65
CA ASP A 438 -5.19 -14.40 -19.26
C ASP A 438 -4.16 -13.86 -18.27
N ASP A 439 -2.86 -13.91 -18.57
CA ASP A 439 -1.85 -13.20 -17.78
C ASP A 439 -2.10 -11.68 -17.83
N GLU A 440 -2.41 -11.13 -19.01
CA GLU A 440 -2.76 -9.72 -19.14
C GLU A 440 -3.97 -9.35 -18.29
N LYS A 441 -5.05 -10.14 -18.32
CA LYS A 441 -6.25 -9.88 -17.51
C LYS A 441 -5.95 -9.93 -16.01
N ILE A 442 -5.23 -10.95 -15.56
CA ILE A 442 -4.91 -11.14 -14.14
C ILE A 442 -4.01 -10.01 -13.66
N ILE A 443 -2.93 -9.71 -14.40
CA ILE A 443 -2.01 -8.66 -13.98
C ILE A 443 -2.63 -7.29 -14.12
N LYS A 444 -3.49 -7.02 -15.11
CA LYS A 444 -4.26 -5.77 -15.15
C LYS A 444 -5.10 -5.57 -13.89
N ALA A 445 -5.82 -6.59 -13.44
CA ALA A 445 -6.63 -6.52 -12.23
C ALA A 445 -5.75 -6.31 -10.98
N PHE A 446 -4.65 -7.05 -10.87
CA PHE A 446 -3.68 -6.90 -9.79
C PHE A 446 -3.03 -5.51 -9.78
N SER A 447 -2.59 -5.02 -10.93
CA SER A 447 -2.00 -3.69 -11.12
C SER A 447 -2.93 -2.57 -10.67
N SER A 448 -4.24 -2.68 -10.91
CA SER A 448 -5.21 -1.70 -10.39
C SER A 448 -5.28 -1.71 -8.86
N GLN A 449 -5.25 -2.88 -8.22
CA GLN A 449 -5.23 -2.98 -6.74
C GLN A 449 -3.91 -2.46 -6.15
N ALA A 450 -2.79 -2.87 -6.73
CA ALA A 450 -1.46 -2.38 -6.40
C ALA A 450 -1.38 -0.86 -6.53
N ALA A 451 -1.96 -0.28 -7.59
CA ALA A 451 -1.99 1.15 -7.80
C ALA A 451 -2.79 1.88 -6.70
N MET A 452 -3.92 1.32 -6.26
CA MET A 452 -4.71 1.88 -5.15
C MET A 452 -3.95 1.84 -3.82
N ALA A 453 -3.33 0.70 -3.48
CA ALA A 453 -2.54 0.55 -2.25
C ALA A 453 -1.37 1.55 -2.23
N LEU A 454 -0.64 1.66 -3.34
CA LEU A 454 0.45 2.63 -3.51
C LEU A 454 -0.04 4.07 -3.38
N THR A 455 -1.14 4.42 -4.05
CA THR A 455 -1.72 5.76 -3.96
C THR A 455 -2.07 6.12 -2.52
N ASN A 456 -2.65 5.18 -1.77
CA ASN A 456 -3.00 5.39 -0.37
C ASN A 456 -1.75 5.58 0.52
N SER A 457 -0.73 4.72 0.37
CA SER A 457 0.53 4.87 1.12
C SER A 457 1.24 6.19 0.79
N LEU A 458 1.30 6.58 -0.49
CA LEU A 458 1.88 7.85 -0.91
C LEU A 458 1.10 9.06 -0.37
N LEU A 459 -0.24 8.98 -0.35
CA LEU A 459 -1.09 10.04 0.21
C LEU A 459 -0.86 10.22 1.72
N ILE A 460 -0.82 9.11 2.48
CA ILE A 460 -0.55 9.14 3.93
C ILE A 460 0.82 9.78 4.20
N ASN A 461 1.85 9.33 3.50
CA ASN A 461 3.20 9.89 3.64
C ASN A 461 3.24 11.40 3.27
N SER A 462 2.56 11.80 2.19
CA SER A 462 2.49 13.21 1.80
C SER A 462 1.75 14.07 2.84
N LEU A 463 0.72 13.54 3.49
CA LEU A 463 0.01 14.23 4.56
C LEU A 463 0.90 14.40 5.80
N GLU A 464 1.74 13.42 6.10
CA GLU A 464 2.73 13.51 7.18
C GLU A 464 3.83 14.52 6.87
N GLU A 465 4.42 14.50 5.66
CA GLU A 465 5.38 15.51 5.21
C GLU A 465 4.77 16.92 5.32
N PHE A 466 3.50 17.08 4.90
CA PHE A 466 2.79 18.36 5.01
C PHE A 466 2.57 18.80 6.47
N LEU A 467 2.10 17.89 7.34
CA LEU A 467 1.90 18.19 8.76
C LEU A 467 3.21 18.66 9.40
N ASN A 468 4.32 17.98 9.09
CA ASN A 468 5.64 18.29 9.63
C ASN A 468 6.10 19.69 9.20
N ALA A 469 6.09 19.95 7.89
CA ALA A 469 6.44 21.27 7.37
C ALA A 469 5.54 22.38 7.90
N PHE A 470 4.24 22.11 8.07
CA PHE A 470 3.30 23.07 8.64
C PHE A 470 3.61 23.40 10.11
N VAL A 471 3.86 22.38 10.93
CA VAL A 471 4.23 22.54 12.34
C VAL A 471 5.54 23.31 12.49
N GLU A 472 6.58 22.93 11.74
CA GLU A 472 7.86 23.64 11.73
C GLU A 472 7.70 25.10 11.29
N THR A 473 6.88 25.37 10.27
CA THR A 473 6.62 26.74 9.80
C THR A 473 5.93 27.60 10.86
N ILE A 474 4.95 27.05 11.59
CA ILE A 474 4.28 27.78 12.69
C ILE A 474 5.26 28.02 13.83
N ALA A 475 6.04 27.02 14.22
CA ALA A 475 7.04 27.15 15.26
C ALA A 475 8.05 28.26 14.92
N HIS A 476 8.57 28.27 13.69
CA HIS A 476 9.45 29.34 13.22
C HIS A 476 8.78 30.73 13.22
N ALA A 477 7.49 30.82 12.91
CA ALA A 477 6.75 32.08 12.98
C ALA A 477 6.59 32.59 14.43
N ILE A 478 6.42 31.68 15.40
CA ILE A 478 6.38 32.02 16.83
C ILE A 478 7.76 32.47 17.32
N ASP A 479 8.82 31.71 16.98
CA ASP A 479 10.20 32.07 17.32
C ASP A 479 10.60 33.42 16.72
N ALA A 480 10.06 33.80 15.55
CA ALA A 480 10.33 35.09 14.91
C ALA A 480 9.65 36.28 15.59
N LYS A 481 8.65 36.04 16.45
CA LYS A 481 7.92 37.09 17.17
C LYS A 481 8.73 37.70 18.31
N SER A 482 9.74 36.98 18.81
CA SER A 482 10.67 37.47 19.81
C SER A 482 12.07 37.52 19.23
N THR A 483 12.77 38.62 19.44
CA THR A 483 14.15 38.74 18.96
C THR A 483 15.15 37.81 19.69
N HIS A 484 14.69 37.14 20.75
CA HIS A 484 15.47 36.37 21.74
C HIS A 484 15.16 34.87 21.78
N THR A 485 14.26 34.38 20.91
CA THR A 485 13.90 32.95 20.81
C THR A 485 14.39 32.35 19.50
N ARG A 486 15.49 32.84 18.93
CA ARG A 486 15.86 32.47 17.56
C ARG A 486 16.28 31.00 17.53
N ASN A 487 15.40 30.14 17.00
CA ASN A 487 15.55 28.69 16.95
C ASN A 487 15.52 27.99 18.32
N HIS A 488 14.83 28.57 19.31
CA HIS A 488 14.63 27.94 20.63
C HIS A 488 13.86 26.62 20.49
N ILE A 489 12.71 26.67 19.81
CA ILE A 489 11.84 25.51 19.65
C ILE A 489 12.57 24.36 18.93
N GLY A 490 13.34 24.69 17.89
CA GLY A 490 14.13 23.70 17.15
C GLY A 490 15.23 23.03 18.00
N LYS A 491 15.86 23.78 18.91
CA LYS A 491 16.85 23.23 19.86
C LYS A 491 16.22 22.34 20.91
N VAL A 492 15.07 22.73 21.47
CA VAL A 492 14.29 21.88 22.39
C VAL A 492 13.90 20.57 21.70
N ALA A 493 13.39 20.63 20.47
CA ALA A 493 13.07 19.44 19.67
C ALA A 493 14.28 18.52 19.44
N LYS A 494 15.45 19.10 19.22
CA LYS A 494 16.71 18.36 19.07
C LYS A 494 17.14 17.67 20.37
N ILE A 495 17.09 18.36 21.51
CA ILE A 495 17.41 17.79 22.83
C ILE A 495 16.44 16.64 23.15
N ALA A 496 15.14 16.87 23.01
CA ALA A 496 14.10 15.88 23.28
C ALA A 496 14.27 14.64 22.40
N SER A 497 14.58 14.82 21.11
CA SER A 497 14.82 13.71 20.18
C SER A 497 16.08 12.93 20.54
N TYR A 498 17.18 13.59 20.90
CA TYR A 498 18.40 12.89 21.31
C TYR A 498 18.23 12.13 22.63
N LEU A 499 17.51 12.71 23.59
CA LEU A 499 17.15 12.04 24.83
C LEU A 499 16.29 10.80 24.59
N ALA A 500 15.24 10.92 23.78
CA ALA A 500 14.39 9.79 23.44
C ALA A 500 15.19 8.67 22.75
N GLN A 501 16.06 9.00 21.80
CA GLN A 501 16.92 8.02 21.11
C GLN A 501 17.89 7.33 22.07
N ALA A 502 18.51 8.10 22.97
CA ALA A 502 19.41 7.55 23.96
C ALA A 502 18.69 6.60 24.93
N ILE A 503 17.51 6.99 25.40
CA ILE A 503 16.64 6.18 26.27
C ILE A 503 16.24 4.87 25.56
N ASP A 504 15.82 4.94 24.29
CA ASP A 504 15.47 3.75 23.51
C ASP A 504 16.67 2.81 23.30
N SER A 505 17.87 3.35 23.12
CA SER A 505 19.09 2.55 22.96
C SER A 505 19.75 2.12 24.28
N ASP A 506 19.25 2.59 25.42
CA ASP A 506 19.89 2.35 26.72
C ASP A 506 19.72 0.90 27.16
N GLU A 507 20.77 0.34 27.76
CA GLU A 507 20.78 -1.00 28.35
C GLU A 507 20.87 -0.95 29.89
N THR A 508 20.89 0.25 30.48
CA THR A 508 21.15 0.47 31.91
C THR A 508 19.89 0.82 32.70
N ILE A 509 19.54 2.10 32.76
CA ILE A 509 18.45 2.69 33.55
C ILE A 509 17.10 2.45 32.84
N TYR A 510 17.05 2.70 31.55
CA TYR A 510 15.84 2.68 30.73
C TYR A 510 15.75 1.46 29.80
N LYS A 511 16.40 0.35 30.15
CA LYS A 511 16.45 -0.89 29.34
C LYS A 511 15.08 -1.42 28.89
N ASP A 512 14.04 -1.18 29.70
CA ASP A 512 12.68 -1.66 29.47
C ASP A 512 11.81 -0.65 28.69
N VAL A 513 12.36 0.53 28.36
CA VAL A 513 11.71 1.56 27.56
C VAL A 513 12.15 1.40 26.11
N LYS A 514 11.18 1.20 25.22
CA LYS A 514 11.39 1.21 23.76
C LYS A 514 10.35 2.09 23.11
N TYR A 515 10.77 2.91 22.16
CA TYR A 515 9.91 3.79 21.39
C TYR A 515 9.69 3.24 19.99
N SER A 516 8.44 3.19 19.57
CA SER A 516 8.09 3.01 18.17
C SER A 516 8.42 4.27 17.36
N SER A 517 8.53 4.14 16.03
CA SER A 517 8.72 5.29 15.12
C SER A 517 7.64 6.38 15.31
N ASN A 518 6.41 5.97 15.64
CA ASN A 518 5.33 6.91 15.93
C ASN A 518 5.54 7.65 17.26
N GLU A 519 6.06 6.99 18.30
CA GLU A 519 6.36 7.64 19.58
C GLU A 519 7.52 8.63 19.49
N PHE A 520 8.57 8.29 18.75
CA PHE A 520 9.63 9.25 18.42
C PHE A 520 9.06 10.50 17.74
N ARG A 521 8.23 10.29 16.71
CA ARG A 521 7.59 11.40 15.99
C ARG A 521 6.65 12.21 16.89
N GLN A 522 5.97 11.58 17.85
CA GLN A 522 5.13 12.29 18.83
C GLN A 522 5.94 13.21 19.73
N ILE A 523 7.07 12.74 20.27
CA ILE A 523 7.94 13.54 21.13
C ILE A 523 8.48 14.74 20.34
N GLU A 524 8.91 14.50 19.11
CA GLU A 524 9.41 15.55 18.21
C GLU A 524 8.34 16.58 17.86
N LEU A 525 7.15 16.15 17.42
CA LEU A 525 6.02 17.06 17.13
C LEU A 525 5.59 17.84 18.37
N ALA A 526 5.56 17.20 19.54
CA ALA A 526 5.24 17.88 20.79
C ALA A 526 6.27 18.96 21.12
N ALA A 527 7.55 18.69 20.90
CA ALA A 527 8.60 19.69 21.12
C ALA A 527 8.45 20.87 20.17
N TRP A 528 8.12 20.64 18.91
CA TRP A 528 7.87 21.74 17.96
C TRP A 528 6.63 22.58 18.31
N MET A 529 5.68 22.04 19.06
CA MET A 529 4.40 22.69 19.36
C MET A 529 4.24 23.17 20.81
N HIS A 530 5.19 22.89 21.71
CA HIS A 530 5.06 23.16 23.15
C HIS A 530 4.74 24.64 23.44
N ASP A 531 5.32 25.53 22.64
CA ASP A 531 5.23 26.98 22.78
C ASP A 531 4.18 27.65 21.88
N ILE A 532 3.27 26.88 21.25
CA ILE A 532 2.30 27.43 20.29
C ILE A 532 1.43 28.56 20.89
N GLY A 533 1.14 28.51 22.20
CA GLY A 533 0.40 29.54 22.91
C GLY A 533 1.08 30.92 22.95
N LYS A 534 2.40 31.02 22.71
CA LYS A 534 3.12 32.31 22.66
C LYS A 534 2.63 33.21 21.51
N ILE A 535 1.94 32.65 20.52
CA ILE A 535 1.40 33.40 19.37
C ILE A 535 0.41 34.51 19.77
N SER A 536 -0.35 34.35 20.86
CA SER A 536 -1.33 35.34 21.33
C SER A 536 -0.78 36.33 22.36
N MET A 537 0.47 36.16 22.79
CA MET A 537 1.03 36.96 23.89
C MET A 537 1.55 38.32 23.43
N PRO A 538 1.48 39.38 24.26
CA PRO A 538 2.06 40.67 23.91
C PRO A 538 3.60 40.61 23.80
N GLU A 539 4.16 41.14 22.72
CA GLU A 539 5.62 41.21 22.49
C GLU A 539 6.34 41.94 23.63
N SER A 540 5.73 43.00 24.17
CA SER A 540 6.26 43.75 25.32
C SER A 540 6.43 42.93 26.60
N ILE A 541 5.79 41.76 26.70
CA ILE A 541 5.93 40.83 27.84
C ILE A 541 6.93 39.72 27.50
N ILE A 542 6.90 39.19 26.27
CA ILE A 542 7.84 38.15 25.80
C ILE A 542 9.28 38.68 25.82
N ASP A 543 9.49 39.89 25.29
CA ASP A 543 10.82 40.49 25.10
C ASP A 543 11.26 41.39 26.27
N LYS A 544 10.56 41.35 27.42
CA LYS A 544 10.84 42.22 28.57
C LYS A 544 12.18 41.89 29.24
N ALA A 545 13.26 42.48 28.72
CA ALA A 545 14.64 42.25 29.14
C ALA A 545 15.05 43.07 30.38
N THR A 546 14.42 44.22 30.62
CA THR A 546 14.63 45.05 31.82
C THR A 546 13.30 45.31 32.54
N LYS A 547 13.36 45.71 33.81
CA LYS A 547 12.16 45.93 34.65
C LYS A 547 11.28 47.05 34.09
N LEU A 548 11.87 48.12 33.55
CA LEU A 548 11.16 49.29 33.04
C LEU A 548 10.74 49.17 31.57
N GLN A 549 11.13 48.09 30.88
CA GLN A 549 10.79 47.86 29.49
C GLN A 549 9.29 47.61 29.31
N SER A 550 8.73 48.31 28.33
CA SER A 550 7.35 48.15 27.86
C SER A 550 7.39 48.02 26.32
N MET A 551 6.81 48.97 25.58
CA MET A 551 7.09 49.12 24.14
C MET A 551 8.51 49.61 23.87
N LEU A 552 9.10 50.30 24.85
CA LEU A 552 10.48 50.80 24.87
C LEU A 552 10.99 50.79 26.31
N ASP A 553 12.31 50.67 26.49
CA ASP A 553 12.92 50.81 27.81
C ASP A 553 12.86 52.28 28.26
N ARG A 554 12.21 52.51 29.40
CA ARG A 554 11.98 53.86 29.94
C ARG A 554 13.17 54.40 30.74
N ILE A 555 14.27 53.65 30.85
CA ILE A 555 15.46 54.10 31.59
C ILE A 555 16.01 55.43 31.08
N GLU A 556 16.06 55.63 29.76
CA GLU A 556 16.55 56.89 29.18
C GLU A 556 15.62 58.06 29.50
N ILE A 557 14.30 57.83 29.57
CA ILE A 557 13.35 58.85 30.01
C ILE A 557 13.60 59.23 31.48
N ILE A 558 13.94 58.26 32.32
CA ILE A 558 14.25 58.51 33.73
C ILE A 558 15.58 59.26 33.87
N LYS A 559 16.60 58.93 33.07
CA LYS A 559 17.87 59.69 33.00
C LYS A 559 17.65 61.15 32.64
N GLU A 560 16.80 61.42 31.65
CA GLU A 560 16.40 62.80 31.30
C GLU A 560 15.74 63.52 32.49
N ARG A 561 14.92 62.83 33.29
CA ARG A 561 14.34 63.42 34.52
C ARG A 561 15.40 63.70 35.58
N PHE A 562 16.39 62.81 35.76
CA PHE A 562 17.53 63.08 36.65
C PHE A 562 18.31 64.32 36.20
N GLU A 563 18.56 64.46 34.89
CA GLU A 563 19.27 65.61 34.32
C GLU A 563 18.50 66.93 34.53
N VAL A 564 17.16 66.90 34.44
CA VAL A 564 16.33 68.06 34.77
C VAL A 564 16.50 68.47 36.24
N ILE A 565 16.53 67.54 37.18
CA ILE A 565 16.73 67.86 38.61
C ILE A 565 18.15 68.41 38.84
N LYS A 566 19.18 67.83 38.20
CA LYS A 566 20.56 68.36 38.27
C LYS A 566 20.61 69.81 37.80
N ARG A 567 19.97 70.11 36.66
CA ARG A 567 19.86 71.47 36.12
C ARG A 567 19.07 72.40 37.04
N ASP A 568 18.00 71.93 37.67
CA ASP A 568 17.24 72.73 38.66
C ASP A 568 18.10 73.07 39.89
N TYR A 569 18.93 72.15 40.37
CA TYR A 569 19.90 72.42 41.44
C TYR A 569 20.99 73.39 41.00
N GLU A 570 21.48 73.31 39.76
CA GLU A 570 22.43 74.28 39.21
C GLU A 570 21.80 75.68 39.15
N ILE A 571 20.56 75.79 38.68
CA ILE A 571 19.81 77.06 38.64
C ILE A 571 19.64 77.63 40.05
N SER A 572 19.25 76.82 41.04
CA SER A 572 19.13 77.29 42.43
C SER A 572 20.46 77.75 43.01
N TYR A 573 21.57 77.09 42.68
CA TYR A 573 22.91 77.53 43.05
C TYR A 573 23.26 78.88 42.39
N LEU A 574 23.05 79.03 41.08
CA LEU A 574 23.30 80.27 40.34
C LEU A 574 22.43 81.44 40.82
N LYS A 575 21.22 81.15 41.33
CA LYS A 575 20.32 82.12 41.97
C LYS A 575 20.67 82.44 43.42
N ASN A 576 21.71 81.82 43.99
CA ASN A 576 22.11 81.91 45.41
C ASN A 576 21.03 81.41 46.39
N GLU A 577 20.17 80.48 45.97
CA GLU A 577 19.16 79.84 46.83
C GLU A 577 19.77 78.73 47.69
N ILE A 578 20.88 78.11 47.24
CA ILE A 578 21.62 77.05 47.94
C ILE A 578 23.13 77.33 47.92
N SER A 579 23.86 76.76 48.89
CA SER A 579 25.32 76.89 48.95
C SER A 579 26.04 76.00 47.94
N LYS A 580 27.30 76.32 47.61
CA LYS A 580 28.14 75.51 46.71
C LYS A 580 28.34 74.08 47.22
N ASP A 581 28.52 73.92 48.52
CA ASP A 581 28.72 72.61 49.14
C ASP A 581 27.43 71.78 49.14
N GLU A 582 26.29 72.44 49.36
CA GLU A 582 24.97 71.80 49.26
C GLU A 582 24.64 71.37 47.83
N TYR A 583 24.92 72.22 46.83
CA TYR A 583 24.78 71.88 45.41
C TYR A 583 25.58 70.62 45.05
N LYS A 584 26.89 70.60 45.38
CA LYS A 584 27.76 69.45 45.12
C LYS A 584 27.25 68.17 45.76
N LYS A 585 26.81 68.24 47.02
CA LYS A 585 26.28 67.09 47.74
C LYS A 585 25.02 66.53 47.08
N ARG A 586 24.07 67.40 46.70
CA ARG A 586 22.81 66.98 46.06
C ARG A 586 23.02 66.40 44.66
N VAL A 587 23.94 66.96 43.88
CA VAL A 587 24.28 66.42 42.55
C VAL A 587 24.94 65.04 42.69
N GLN A 588 25.89 64.88 43.62
CA GLN A 588 26.50 63.58 43.87
C GLN A 588 25.47 62.52 44.29
N GLU A 589 24.54 62.87 45.18
CA GLU A 589 23.46 61.96 45.61
C GLU A 589 22.54 61.57 44.44
N LEU A 590 22.26 62.50 43.51
CA LEU A 590 21.50 62.18 42.30
C LEU A 590 22.26 61.25 41.36
N GLU A 591 23.56 61.47 41.13
CA GLU A 591 24.39 60.59 40.29
C GLU A 591 24.45 59.16 40.86
N GLU A 592 24.60 59.04 42.18
CA GLU A 592 24.57 57.74 42.86
C GLU A 592 23.20 57.04 42.73
N ASN A 593 22.11 57.81 42.75
CA ASN A 593 20.75 57.27 42.57
C ASN A 593 20.44 56.91 41.12
N GLU A 594 20.93 57.67 40.14
CA GLU A 594 20.82 57.36 38.71
C GLU A 594 21.50 56.03 38.38
N ILE A 595 22.77 55.86 38.79
CA ILE A 595 23.53 54.60 38.63
C ILE A 595 22.81 53.43 39.31
N PHE A 596 22.24 53.67 40.50
CA PHE A 596 21.48 52.65 41.21
C PHE A 596 20.22 52.22 40.44
N VAL A 597 19.43 53.17 39.93
CA VAL A 597 18.21 52.86 39.15
C VAL A 597 18.57 52.12 37.86
N GLU A 598 19.63 52.51 37.17
CA GLU A 598 20.14 51.80 35.99
C GLU A 598 20.50 50.34 36.31
N LYS A 599 21.23 50.11 37.41
CA LYS A 599 21.60 48.76 37.84
C LYS A 599 20.37 47.93 38.19
N VAL A 600 19.41 48.51 38.92
CA VAL A 600 18.18 47.83 39.34
C VAL A 600 17.33 47.45 38.13
N ASN A 601 17.27 48.30 37.10
CA ASN A 601 16.50 48.07 35.89
C ASN A 601 16.87 46.77 35.16
N ILE A 602 18.15 46.38 35.17
CA ILE A 602 18.62 45.15 34.51
C ILE A 602 17.95 43.88 35.07
N GLY A 603 17.53 43.88 36.34
CA GLY A 603 16.81 42.75 36.95
C GLY A 603 17.61 41.44 37.05
N GLY A 604 18.94 41.54 37.18
CA GLY A 604 19.84 40.39 37.30
C GLY A 604 19.98 39.83 38.72
N GLU A 605 19.99 40.70 39.74
CA GLU A 605 20.22 40.32 41.14
C GLU A 605 18.92 40.37 41.97
N PHE A 606 18.90 39.64 43.10
CA PHE A 606 17.79 39.69 44.05
C PHE A 606 17.74 41.06 44.77
N MET A 607 16.59 41.74 44.75
CA MET A 607 16.42 43.01 45.48
C MET A 607 16.27 42.77 46.98
N ARG A 608 17.17 43.38 47.76
CA ARG A 608 17.09 43.38 49.23
C ARG A 608 16.11 44.44 49.71
N ASP A 609 15.66 44.33 50.95
CA ASP A 609 14.71 45.29 51.54
C ASP A 609 15.26 46.72 51.56
N GLU A 610 16.58 46.87 51.75
CA GLU A 610 17.29 48.15 51.66
C GLU A 610 17.21 48.76 50.25
N ASP A 611 17.32 47.94 49.21
CA ASP A 611 17.26 48.40 47.81
C ASP A 611 15.82 48.85 47.46
N LEU A 612 14.80 48.18 48.02
CA LEU A 612 13.40 48.56 47.85
C LEU A 612 13.07 49.88 48.55
N GLU A 613 13.54 50.07 49.79
CA GLU A 613 13.38 51.35 50.48
C GLU A 613 14.12 52.48 49.75
N ARG A 614 15.32 52.20 49.20
CA ARG A 614 16.04 53.19 48.38
C ARG A 614 15.24 53.60 47.14
N ILE A 615 14.60 52.67 46.43
CA ILE A 615 13.71 53.01 45.30
C ILE A 615 12.54 53.90 45.75
N LYS A 616 11.94 53.62 46.93
CA LYS A 616 10.89 54.48 47.48
C LYS A 616 11.40 55.89 47.78
N GLU A 617 12.60 56.03 48.36
CA GLU A 617 13.18 57.36 48.61
C GLU A 617 13.47 58.10 47.29
N VAL A 618 14.03 57.42 46.28
CA VAL A 618 14.26 57.99 44.95
C VAL A 618 12.94 58.44 44.30
N SER A 619 11.85 57.68 44.46
CA SER A 619 10.54 58.04 43.91
C SER A 619 9.95 59.34 44.47
N LYS A 620 10.33 59.73 45.69
CA LYS A 620 9.87 60.98 46.34
C LYS A 620 10.56 62.22 45.79
N LEU A 621 11.67 62.08 45.06
CA LEU A 621 12.27 63.20 44.35
C LEU A 621 11.26 63.77 43.35
N THR A 622 11.22 65.08 43.18
CA THR A 622 10.27 65.73 42.28
C THR A 622 10.96 66.75 41.40
N TYR A 623 10.46 66.94 40.19
CA TYR A 623 10.92 67.97 39.27
C TYR A 623 9.75 68.79 38.75
N LYS A 624 10.03 69.97 38.17
CA LYS A 624 8.98 70.84 37.63
C LYS A 624 8.87 70.67 36.12
N ARG A 625 7.65 70.41 35.64
CA ARG A 625 7.30 70.40 34.22
C ARG A 625 6.01 71.19 34.04
N ASP A 626 6.01 72.17 33.14
CA ASP A 626 4.82 73.01 32.86
C ASP A 626 4.19 73.68 34.11
N LYS A 627 5.03 73.99 35.12
CA LYS A 627 4.67 74.54 36.45
C LYS A 627 4.03 73.55 37.43
N GLU A 628 3.85 72.30 37.03
CA GLU A 628 3.42 71.22 37.92
C GLU A 628 4.63 70.51 38.52
N THR A 629 4.49 70.08 39.77
CA THR A 629 5.49 69.26 40.46
C THR A 629 5.15 67.81 40.24
N ILE A 630 6.02 67.09 39.54
CA ILE A 630 5.83 65.69 39.15
C ILE A 630 6.87 64.84 39.89
N PRO A 631 6.51 63.65 40.41
CA PRO A 631 7.49 62.72 40.97
C PRO A 631 8.48 62.23 39.91
N LEU A 632 9.70 61.93 40.33
CA LEU A 632 10.78 61.43 39.48
C LEU A 632 10.38 60.08 38.86
N LEU A 633 9.80 59.20 39.67
CA LEU A 633 9.27 57.89 39.28
C LEU A 633 7.76 57.87 39.52
N ASN A 634 6.99 57.39 38.54
CA ASN A 634 5.55 57.16 38.72
C ASN A 634 5.27 55.81 39.41
N GLU A 635 4.00 55.57 39.78
CA GLU A 635 3.59 54.35 40.51
C GLU A 635 3.94 53.06 39.75
N ASP A 636 3.77 53.05 38.43
CA ASP A 636 4.09 51.90 37.58
C ASP A 636 5.61 51.65 37.48
N GLU A 637 6.42 52.70 37.33
CA GLU A 637 7.89 52.60 37.31
C GLU A 637 8.43 52.09 38.66
N VAL A 638 7.85 52.56 39.78
CA VAL A 638 8.19 52.07 41.13
C VAL A 638 7.80 50.60 41.28
N ALA A 639 6.60 50.20 40.84
CA ALA A 639 6.17 48.81 40.90
C ALA A 639 7.11 47.88 40.11
N ASN A 640 7.49 48.29 38.90
CA ASN A 640 8.44 47.59 38.06
C ASN A 640 9.83 47.48 38.70
N LEU A 641 10.43 48.60 39.15
CA LEU A 641 11.77 48.57 39.77
C LEU A 641 11.80 47.77 41.07
N SER A 642 10.67 47.70 41.78
CA SER A 642 10.49 46.96 43.03
C SER A 642 10.37 45.44 42.87
N ILE A 643 10.40 44.90 41.65
CA ILE A 643 10.38 43.45 41.40
C ILE A 643 11.61 42.81 42.06
N ARG A 644 11.38 41.83 42.95
CA ARG A 644 12.47 41.18 43.71
C ARG A 644 13.35 40.25 42.89
N LYS A 645 12.75 39.53 41.94
CA LYS A 645 13.44 38.54 41.11
C LYS A 645 12.85 38.55 39.70
N GLY A 646 13.71 38.69 38.70
CA GLY A 646 13.32 38.81 37.30
C GLY A 646 12.87 40.23 36.92
N THR A 647 12.19 40.33 35.79
CA THR A 647 11.78 41.59 35.15
C THR A 647 10.27 41.76 35.02
N LEU A 648 9.51 40.67 35.20
CA LEU A 648 8.05 40.64 35.08
C LEU A 648 7.37 40.92 36.42
N THR A 649 6.32 41.73 36.40
CA THR A 649 5.36 41.86 37.51
C THR A 649 4.55 40.57 37.68
N GLU A 650 3.79 40.42 38.77
CA GLU A 650 2.94 39.23 38.94
C GLU A 650 1.85 39.14 37.86
N GLU A 651 1.24 40.26 37.47
CA GLU A 651 0.26 40.30 36.38
C GLU A 651 0.88 39.91 35.02
N GLU A 652 2.09 40.41 34.73
CA GLU A 652 2.83 40.03 33.52
C GLU A 652 3.27 38.57 33.54
N LYS A 653 3.59 38.00 34.72
CA LYS A 653 3.89 36.57 34.87
C LYS A 653 2.65 35.72 34.65
N ASP A 654 1.48 36.14 35.14
CA ASP A 654 0.23 35.41 34.90
C ASP A 654 -0.10 35.39 33.40
N ILE A 655 0.09 36.53 32.72
CA ILE A 655 0.00 36.58 31.26
C ILE A 655 1.06 35.67 30.64
N MET A 656 2.31 35.69 31.11
CA MET A 656 3.39 34.81 30.65
C MET A 656 3.02 33.34 30.76
N ASN A 657 2.56 32.89 31.93
CA ASN A 657 2.24 31.50 32.20
C ASN A 657 0.99 31.03 31.44
N SER A 658 0.10 31.95 31.05
CA SER A 658 -1.11 31.62 30.28
C SER A 658 -0.82 30.96 28.93
N HIS A 659 0.39 31.09 28.38
CA HIS A 659 0.76 30.45 27.11
C HIS A 659 0.64 28.93 27.19
N ALA A 660 0.94 28.31 28.33
CA ALA A 660 0.83 26.87 28.47
C ALA A 660 -0.63 26.42 28.42
N GLN A 661 -1.54 27.20 29.03
CA GLN A 661 -2.98 26.97 28.94
C GLN A 661 -3.48 27.20 27.50
N LEU A 662 -2.98 28.24 26.83
CA LEU A 662 -3.32 28.50 25.43
C LEU A 662 -2.79 27.41 24.49
N THR A 663 -1.60 26.86 24.74
CA THR A 663 -1.09 25.67 24.05
C THR A 663 -2.07 24.51 24.23
N LEU A 664 -2.50 24.23 25.47
CA LEU A 664 -3.48 23.18 25.74
C LEU A 664 -4.79 23.40 24.97
N ASP A 665 -5.34 24.61 25.03
CA ASP A 665 -6.60 24.96 24.37
C ASP A 665 -6.49 24.81 22.84
N MET A 666 -5.43 25.36 22.24
CA MET A 666 -5.19 25.30 20.79
C MET A 666 -4.99 23.86 20.31
N LEU A 667 -4.13 23.10 20.98
CA LEU A 667 -3.84 21.72 20.59
C LEU A 667 -5.03 20.80 20.84
N SER A 668 -5.86 21.06 21.86
CA SER A 668 -7.06 20.25 22.13
C SER A 668 -8.11 20.33 21.02
N ALA A 669 -8.10 21.43 20.25
CA ALA A 669 -8.98 21.62 19.10
C ALA A 669 -8.49 20.92 17.82
N LEU A 670 -7.23 20.46 17.79
CA LEU A 670 -6.65 19.82 16.60
C LEU A 670 -7.01 18.33 16.52
N PRO A 671 -7.47 17.84 15.36
CA PRO A 671 -7.84 16.44 15.17
C PRO A 671 -6.59 15.56 14.93
N PHE A 672 -5.78 15.38 15.97
CA PHE A 672 -4.59 14.51 15.87
C PHE A 672 -4.99 13.08 15.48
N PRO A 673 -4.26 12.44 14.54
CA PRO A 673 -4.38 11.02 14.28
C PRO A 673 -4.21 10.22 15.58
N LYS A 674 -4.86 9.05 15.70
CA LYS A 674 -4.75 8.20 16.91
C LYS A 674 -3.31 7.90 17.32
N LYS A 675 -2.42 7.74 16.34
CA LYS A 675 -1.00 7.50 16.54
C LYS A 675 -0.23 8.69 17.13
N TYR A 676 -0.83 9.89 17.13
CA TYR A 676 -0.28 11.14 17.67
C TYR A 676 -1.09 11.69 18.86
N ASN A 677 -1.82 10.83 19.57
CA ASN A 677 -2.73 11.25 20.65
C ASN A 677 -2.01 11.81 21.89
N ARG A 678 -0.70 11.58 22.05
CA ARG A 678 0.07 12.08 23.20
C ARG A 678 0.69 13.45 22.95
N VAL A 679 0.71 13.95 21.71
CA VAL A 679 1.30 15.26 21.36
C VAL A 679 0.72 16.37 22.24
N LEU A 680 -0.61 16.40 22.39
CA LEU A 680 -1.31 17.35 23.25
C LEU A 680 -0.74 17.39 24.67
N ASN A 681 -0.56 16.21 25.28
CA ASN A 681 -0.14 16.13 26.67
C ASN A 681 1.33 16.53 26.82
N ILE A 682 2.20 15.94 26.01
CA ILE A 682 3.65 16.18 26.07
C ILE A 682 3.94 17.66 25.83
N ALA A 683 3.30 18.26 24.82
CA ALA A 683 3.48 19.67 24.49
C ALA A 683 2.94 20.60 25.58
N SER A 684 1.79 20.30 26.19
CA SER A 684 1.17 21.19 27.18
C SER A 684 1.73 21.04 28.61
N ASN A 685 2.49 19.98 28.88
CA ASN A 685 3.03 19.65 30.20
C ASN A 685 4.43 20.19 30.48
N HIS A 686 5.07 20.89 29.54
CA HIS A 686 6.48 21.29 29.67
C HIS A 686 6.77 22.26 30.85
N HIS A 687 5.74 22.83 31.47
CA HIS A 687 5.84 23.64 32.70
C HIS A 687 5.24 22.98 33.95
N GLU A 688 4.82 21.71 33.85
CA GLU A 688 4.44 20.92 35.00
C GLU A 688 5.66 20.57 35.86
N LYS A 689 5.44 20.29 37.14
CA LYS A 689 6.50 19.98 38.11
C LYS A 689 6.15 18.71 38.86
N LEU A 690 7.12 17.85 39.14
CA LEU A 690 6.87 16.57 39.83
C LEU A 690 6.20 16.76 41.21
N ASN A 691 6.40 17.91 41.84
CA ASN A 691 5.78 18.29 43.12
C ASN A 691 4.33 18.83 43.02
N GLY A 692 3.72 18.87 41.82
CA GLY A 692 2.35 19.32 41.59
C GLY A 692 2.15 20.84 41.63
N LYS A 693 3.23 21.63 41.75
CA LYS A 693 3.17 23.11 41.77
C LYS A 693 3.41 23.74 40.39
N GLY A 694 3.40 22.93 39.33
CA GLY A 694 3.51 23.39 37.96
C GLY A 694 2.19 23.89 37.40
N TYR A 695 2.19 24.22 36.11
CA TYR A 695 1.04 24.72 35.37
C TYR A 695 1.08 24.15 33.93
N PRO A 696 -0.04 24.13 33.19
CA PRO A 696 -1.35 24.73 33.48
C PRO A 696 -2.34 23.84 34.26
N ARG A 697 -2.04 22.55 34.43
CA ARG A 697 -2.96 21.54 35.01
C ARG A 697 -2.61 21.14 36.44
N GLY A 698 -1.38 21.42 36.90
CA GLY A 698 -0.93 21.08 38.25
C GLY A 698 -0.75 19.57 38.45
N LEU A 699 -0.17 18.92 37.45
CA LEU A 699 0.06 17.47 37.46
C LEU A 699 1.23 17.12 38.38
N ASP A 700 1.13 16.00 39.07
CA ASP A 700 2.20 15.47 39.91
C ASP A 700 2.98 14.34 39.21
N GLU A 701 4.06 13.89 39.85
CA GLU A 701 4.93 12.81 39.38
C GLU A 701 4.18 11.53 38.97
N LYS A 702 3.01 11.23 39.55
CA LYS A 702 2.28 9.98 39.26
C LYS A 702 1.54 10.04 37.92
N VAL A 703 1.23 11.25 37.45
CA VAL A 703 0.50 11.48 36.20
C VAL A 703 1.48 11.77 35.05
N LEU A 704 2.57 12.49 35.34
CA LEU A 704 3.57 12.85 34.34
C LEU A 704 4.33 11.63 33.84
N THR A 705 4.38 11.49 32.51
CA THR A 705 5.07 10.39 31.86
C THR A 705 6.55 10.71 31.63
N LEU A 706 7.32 9.73 31.18
CA LEU A 706 8.74 9.94 30.88
C LEU A 706 8.93 10.98 29.76
N GLU A 707 8.05 10.99 28.77
CA GLU A 707 8.05 11.93 27.65
C GLU A 707 7.72 13.37 28.11
N ASP A 708 6.80 13.53 29.07
CA ASP A 708 6.57 14.83 29.71
C ASP A 708 7.85 15.32 30.42
N LYS A 709 8.52 14.41 31.16
CA LYS A 709 9.78 14.71 31.87
C LYS A 709 10.92 15.06 30.91
N ILE A 710 11.02 14.39 29.76
CA ILE A 710 11.96 14.71 28.68
C ILE A 710 11.72 16.14 28.19
N MET A 711 10.45 16.51 27.94
CA MET A 711 10.11 17.85 27.47
C MET A 711 10.47 18.93 28.50
N ILE A 712 10.10 18.72 29.76
CA ILE A 712 10.41 19.64 30.87
C ILE A 712 11.93 19.86 30.98
N LEU A 713 12.71 18.77 30.95
CA LEU A 713 14.17 18.89 31.03
C LEU A 713 14.76 19.60 29.81
N ALA A 714 14.29 19.27 28.61
CA ALA A 714 14.79 19.85 27.36
C ALA A 714 14.54 21.37 27.30
N ASP A 715 13.33 21.82 27.64
CA ASP A 715 12.97 23.24 27.66
C ASP A 715 13.80 24.02 28.69
N ILE A 716 13.87 23.55 29.94
CA ILE A 716 14.63 24.23 31.00
C ILE A 716 16.12 24.28 30.65
N PHE A 717 16.69 23.19 30.13
CA PHE A 717 18.10 23.15 29.77
C PHE A 717 18.44 24.10 28.62
N GLU A 718 17.62 24.13 27.57
CA GLU A 718 17.79 25.08 26.46
C GLU A 718 17.70 26.52 27.01
N ALA A 719 16.66 26.83 27.78
CA ALA A 719 16.43 28.17 28.31
C ALA A 719 17.56 28.69 29.20
N LEU A 720 18.26 27.81 29.93
CA LEU A 720 19.41 28.16 30.78
C LEU A 720 20.72 28.30 29.97
N THR A 721 20.84 27.62 28.84
CA THR A 721 22.04 27.63 27.98
C THR A 721 21.96 28.63 26.82
N ALA A 722 20.77 29.14 26.52
CA ALA A 722 20.52 30.17 25.51
C ALA A 722 21.42 31.41 25.70
N SER A 723 22.01 31.88 24.60
CA SER A 723 23.05 32.94 24.61
C SER A 723 22.65 34.22 23.86
N ASP A 724 21.38 34.32 23.50
CA ASP A 724 20.75 35.32 22.63
C ASP A 724 19.80 36.28 23.37
N ARG A 725 19.75 36.20 24.71
CA ARG A 725 19.02 37.17 25.54
C ARG A 725 19.83 38.47 25.72
N PRO A 726 19.23 39.67 25.59
CA PRO A 726 19.94 40.93 25.78
C PRO A 726 20.41 41.05 27.21
N TYR A 727 21.63 41.56 27.38
CA TYR A 727 22.22 41.86 28.68
C TYR A 727 22.48 40.65 29.60
N LYS A 728 22.33 39.39 29.11
CA LYS A 728 22.67 38.16 29.84
C LYS A 728 23.44 37.19 28.94
N GLU A 729 24.69 36.90 29.29
CA GLU A 729 25.43 35.81 28.64
C GLU A 729 24.83 34.44 29.02
N GLY A 730 24.88 33.48 28.08
CA GLY A 730 24.45 32.11 28.34
C GLY A 730 25.27 31.47 29.46
N LYS A 731 24.61 30.69 30.33
CA LYS A 731 25.26 30.11 31.51
C LYS A 731 26.24 29.02 31.10
N LYS A 732 27.24 28.79 31.96
CA LYS A 732 28.17 27.65 31.84
C LYS A 732 27.49 26.36 32.30
N LEU A 733 27.90 25.22 31.74
CA LEU A 733 27.33 23.92 32.10
C LEU A 733 27.37 23.65 33.60
N SER A 734 28.47 23.98 34.29
CA SER A 734 28.58 23.82 35.75
C SER A 734 27.51 24.61 36.53
N GLU A 735 27.14 25.80 36.06
CA GLU A 735 26.10 26.63 36.66
C GLU A 735 24.70 26.07 36.34
N VAL A 736 24.49 25.63 35.10
CA VAL A 736 23.23 25.02 34.65
C VAL A 736 22.92 23.77 35.47
N PHE A 737 23.86 22.83 35.57
CA PHE A 737 23.67 21.61 36.36
C PHE A 737 23.55 21.87 37.86
N LYS A 738 24.20 22.92 38.38
CA LYS A 738 23.96 23.36 39.76
C LYS A 738 22.52 23.80 39.96
N ILE A 739 21.94 24.60 39.05
CA ILE A 739 20.53 25.02 39.11
C ILE A 739 19.61 23.80 39.01
N LEU A 740 19.83 22.93 38.03
CA LEU A 740 19.02 21.72 37.83
C LEU A 740 19.09 20.79 39.06
N SER A 741 20.24 20.67 39.73
CA SER A 741 20.37 19.89 40.97
C SER A 741 19.52 20.42 42.13
N PHE A 742 19.33 21.74 42.22
CA PHE A 742 18.41 22.33 43.20
C PHE A 742 16.95 22.06 42.84
N MET A 743 16.61 22.12 41.54
CA MET A 743 15.28 21.77 41.05
C MET A 743 14.93 20.29 41.33
N VAL A 744 15.90 19.38 41.24
CA VAL A 744 15.72 17.97 41.66
C VAL A 744 15.44 17.88 43.16
N LYS A 745 16.20 18.61 44.01
CA LYS A 745 15.98 18.63 45.47
C LYS A 745 14.60 19.15 45.86
N ASP A 746 14.09 20.14 45.11
CA ASP A 746 12.74 20.69 45.28
C ASP A 746 11.64 19.83 44.63
N LYS A 747 12.02 18.69 44.05
CA LYS A 747 11.16 17.77 43.29
C LYS A 747 10.41 18.46 42.16
N GLU A 748 11.07 19.38 41.46
CA GLU A 748 10.49 20.04 40.29
C GLU A 748 10.72 19.24 39.00
N ILE A 749 11.90 18.62 38.85
CA ILE A 749 12.32 17.83 37.69
C ILE A 749 12.81 16.43 38.11
N ASP A 750 12.87 15.50 37.16
CA ASP A 750 13.29 14.12 37.40
C ASP A 750 14.82 13.99 37.55
N GLY A 751 15.26 13.49 38.70
CA GLY A 751 16.68 13.36 39.03
C GLY A 751 17.39 12.22 38.29
N GLU A 752 16.69 11.13 38.01
CA GLU A 752 17.26 9.98 37.29
C GLU A 752 17.47 10.32 35.81
N LEU A 753 16.50 11.02 35.20
CA LEU A 753 16.62 11.56 33.85
C LEU A 753 17.72 12.63 33.75
N LEU A 754 17.82 13.54 34.72
CA LEU A 754 18.88 14.55 34.74
C LEU A 754 20.27 13.91 34.80
N LYS A 755 20.43 12.90 35.67
CA LYS A 755 21.68 12.14 35.79
C LYS A 755 22.01 11.42 34.48
N PHE A 756 21.04 10.74 33.88
CA PHE A 756 21.18 10.10 32.58
C PHE A 756 21.64 11.10 31.51
N PHE A 757 20.98 12.25 31.40
CA PHE A 757 21.36 13.29 30.44
C PHE A 757 22.79 13.80 30.65
N HIS A 758 23.21 14.00 31.91
CA HIS A 758 24.56 14.47 32.24
C HIS A 758 25.66 13.45 31.92
N GLU A 759 25.42 12.17 32.20
CA GLU A 759 26.40 11.09 32.04
C GLU A 759 26.46 10.51 30.62
N HIS A 760 25.41 10.72 29.82
CA HIS A 760 25.32 10.19 28.45
C HIS A 760 26.01 11.09 27.41
N GLU A 761 26.41 10.49 26.29
CA GLU A 761 26.96 11.20 25.13
C GLU A 761 26.01 12.24 24.51
N VAL A 762 24.71 12.24 24.88
CA VAL A 762 23.73 13.22 24.38
C VAL A 762 24.15 14.63 24.75
N LEU A 763 24.54 14.87 26.02
CA LEU A 763 24.99 16.19 26.46
C LEU A 763 26.20 16.64 25.65
N LYS A 764 27.17 15.73 25.43
CA LYS A 764 28.38 16.02 24.66
C LYS A 764 28.03 16.39 23.21
N LYS A 765 27.21 15.56 22.55
CA LYS A 765 26.76 15.77 21.18
C LYS A 765 26.06 17.12 21.01
N TYR A 766 25.09 17.41 21.88
CA TYR A 766 24.38 18.70 21.84
C TYR A 766 25.31 19.88 22.15
N SER A 767 26.18 19.74 23.17
CA SER A 767 27.12 20.79 23.55
C SER A 767 28.07 21.15 22.41
N ASP A 768 28.58 20.14 21.70
CA ASP A 768 29.51 20.35 20.57
C ASP A 768 28.85 21.04 19.37
N GLU A 769 27.56 20.80 19.16
CA GLU A 769 26.80 21.36 18.04
C GLU A 769 26.23 22.76 18.33
N GLU A 770 25.76 23.04 19.54
CA GLU A 770 24.94 24.25 19.84
C GLU A 770 25.56 25.22 20.87
N LEU A 771 26.49 24.77 21.73
CA LEU A 771 27.04 25.61 22.80
C LEU A 771 28.38 26.27 22.42
N LYS A 772 28.59 27.50 22.90
CA LYS A 772 29.87 28.22 22.71
C LYS A 772 30.96 27.64 23.62
N GLU A 773 32.22 27.71 23.18
CA GLU A 773 33.37 27.15 23.92
C GLU A 773 33.47 27.62 25.38
N PHE A 774 33.13 28.87 25.69
CA PHE A 774 33.19 29.38 27.07
C PHE A 774 32.14 28.76 28.00
N GLN A 775 31.06 28.19 27.44
CA GLN A 775 29.99 27.54 28.20
C GLN A 775 30.33 26.09 28.55
N LYS A 776 31.27 25.47 27.81
CA LYS A 776 31.68 24.06 27.93
C LYS A 776 32.69 23.83 29.05
N ASP A 777 32.39 24.27 30.27
CA ASP A 777 33.22 23.96 31.43
C ASP A 777 32.92 22.57 32.01
N LYS A 778 33.88 22.00 32.75
CA LYS A 778 33.66 20.72 33.43
C LYS A 778 32.68 20.91 34.58
N SER A 779 31.53 20.26 34.49
CA SER A 779 30.59 20.12 35.61
C SER A 779 31.06 18.96 36.51
N GLU A 780 31.56 19.28 37.72
CA GLU A 780 31.84 18.29 38.78
C GLU A 780 30.67 18.17 39.78
N VAL A 781 29.49 18.67 39.43
CA VAL A 781 28.33 18.68 40.32
C VAL A 781 27.90 17.24 40.58
N THR A 782 27.87 16.82 41.85
CA THR A 782 27.27 15.54 42.26
C THR A 782 25.75 15.69 42.16
N ILE A 783 25.17 15.10 41.11
CA ILE A 783 23.73 15.10 40.81
C ILE A 783 23.02 14.06 41.67
#